data_AF-A0A5C6NWB0-F1
#
_entry.id   AF-A0A5C6NWB0-F1
#
_cell.length_a   1.000
_cell.length_b   1.000
_cell.length_c   1.000
_cell.angle_alpha   90.00
_cell.angle_beta   90.00
_cell.angle_gamma   90.00
#
_symmetry.space_group_name_H-M   'P 1'
#
loop_
_entity.id
_entity.type
_entity.pdbx_description
1 polymer ?
#
loop_
_entity_poly.entity_id
_entity_poly.type
_entity_poly.pdbx_seq_one_letter_code
_entity_poly.pdbx_strand_id
1 'polypeptide(L)'
;MAKPLTDQEKRKQISIRGIVEVENVAELKKGFNRHLHFTLVKDRNIATPRDYYFALAHTVRDHLVGRWIRTQQFYYETDPKRVYYLSLEFYMGRTLQNTMINLGLQNACDEAIYQLGLDMEELEEMEEDAGLGNGGLGRLAACFLDSMATLGLAAYGYGIRYEYGIFNQKIRGGWQVEEADDWLRHGNPWEKARPEYMLPVHFYGRVEETKSGSKWVDTQVVLAMPYDTPIPGYMNNTVNTMRLWSARAPNDFNLRDFNVGDYIQAVLDRNLAENISRVLYPNDNFFEGKELRLKQEYFVVAATLQDIIRRFKTTKKESPGRTSFEGFPEKVAIQLNDTHPAMAIPELMRIFVDIEKLDWDTAWDLTRRTFAYTNHTVLPEALERWPVDLLETLLPRHLQIIYQINQIHLDRIAALYPEDMDKLRTMSLIEEDGCKRVNMAHLCIVGSHAVNGVAEIHSNIIKTQVFRNFSDLEPKKFQNKTNGITPRRWLLLCNPGLAELIAEVIGEDYVKDLSQLQKLNDFVDDAAFIRDVSKVKQDNKVKFGQYLEQEYRVKINPASMFDVHVKRIHEYKRQLLNCLHIIVMYNRIRKNPAAPFVPRTVIIGGKAAPGYHMAKMIIKLITSVAEVVNNDPVVGNKLKVIFLENYRVSLAEKVIPATDLSEQISTAGTEASGTGNMKFMLNGALTIGTMDGANVEMAEEAGEENLFIFGMRVEDVAELDKKGYDAMLYYSKIPELKQVMDQITSGFFCPKNPELFKDLTNMLFKHDRFKVFADFEDYLKCQERVSKLYQNPKEWTKMVIKNIAATGKFSSDRTITEYATEVWGVEPTDLKIPPPSEPREAIEETARALKKL
;
A
#
# COMPACT_ATOMS: atom_id res chain seq x y z
N MET A 1 28.69 8.65 25.38
CA MET A 1 27.28 8.45 25.75
C MET A 1 26.60 9.80 25.62
N ALA A 2 25.54 9.92 24.83
CA ALA A 2 24.72 11.13 24.88
C ALA A 2 24.11 11.25 26.29
N LYS A 3 24.04 12.47 26.82
CA LYS A 3 23.33 12.72 28.08
C LYS A 3 21.88 12.25 27.91
N PRO A 4 21.28 11.58 28.91
CA PRO A 4 19.83 11.36 28.91
C PRO A 4 19.14 12.71 28.73
N LEU A 5 18.15 12.77 27.85
CA LEU A 5 17.30 13.95 27.71
C LEU A 5 16.76 14.31 29.08
N THR A 6 16.99 15.55 29.50
CA THR A 6 16.40 16.09 30.72
C THR A 6 14.87 16.07 30.59
N ASP A 7 14.15 16.02 31.70
CA ASP A 7 12.68 16.11 31.68
C ASP A 7 12.19 17.37 30.93
N GLN A 8 12.98 18.43 30.93
CA GLN A 8 12.69 19.67 30.19
C GLN A 8 12.85 19.52 28.68
N GLU A 9 13.82 18.73 28.21
CA GLU A 9 14.01 18.41 26.78
C GLU A 9 12.98 17.39 26.27
N LYS A 10 12.57 16.45 27.13
CA LYS A 10 11.43 15.56 26.84
C LYS A 10 10.10 16.33 26.75
N ARG A 11 9.98 17.42 27.52
CA ARG A 11 8.80 18.31 27.58
C ARG A 11 8.80 19.42 26.55
N LYS A 12 9.76 19.49 25.61
CA LYS A 12 9.62 20.45 24.50
C LYS A 12 8.37 20.09 23.71
N GLN A 13 7.29 20.81 24.00
CA GLN A 13 6.03 20.70 23.27
C GLN A 13 6.29 21.18 21.84
N ILE A 14 5.94 20.31 20.90
CA ILE A 14 5.99 20.53 19.46
C ILE A 14 4.65 21.20 19.10
N SER A 15 4.66 22.39 18.50
CA SER A 15 3.45 23.21 18.27
C SER A 15 2.41 22.45 17.45
N ILE A 16 2.87 21.68 16.45
CA ILE A 16 1.99 20.98 15.51
C ILE A 16 1.16 19.87 16.18
N ARG A 17 1.54 19.44 17.39
CA ARG A 17 0.78 18.44 18.15
C ARG A 17 -0.39 19.04 18.96
N GLY A 18 -0.65 20.35 18.83
CA GLY A 18 -1.80 21.05 19.40
C GLY A 18 -1.59 21.60 20.82
N ILE A 19 -2.41 22.58 21.22
CA ILE A 19 -2.35 23.18 22.56
C ILE A 19 -3.04 22.25 23.58
N VAL A 20 -2.38 22.02 24.72
CA VAL A 20 -2.93 21.21 25.81
C VAL A 20 -3.91 22.04 26.64
N GLU A 21 -5.21 21.82 26.47
CA GLU A 21 -6.23 22.36 27.37
C GLU A 21 -6.33 21.51 28.65
N VAL A 22 -6.31 22.17 29.82
CA VAL A 22 -6.32 21.51 31.14
C VAL A 22 -7.55 20.62 31.33
N GLU A 23 -8.69 21.05 30.81
CA GLU A 23 -9.96 20.30 30.89
C GLU A 23 -9.88 18.97 30.11
N ASN A 24 -9.25 18.98 28.92
CA ASN A 24 -9.08 17.78 28.08
C ASN A 24 -8.18 16.73 28.76
N VAL A 25 -7.09 17.14 29.42
CA VAL A 25 -6.18 16.20 30.11
C VAL A 25 -6.89 15.50 31.26
N ALA A 26 -7.69 16.24 32.06
CA ALA A 26 -8.45 15.66 33.15
C ALA A 26 -9.50 14.64 32.66
N GLU A 27 -10.19 14.96 31.56
CA GLU A 27 -11.16 14.06 30.93
C GLU A 27 -10.49 12.79 30.40
N LEU A 28 -9.36 12.91 29.68
CA LEU A 28 -8.61 11.78 29.15
C LEU A 28 -8.14 10.83 30.26
N LYS A 29 -7.60 11.35 31.36
CA LYS A 29 -7.19 10.53 32.52
C LYS A 29 -8.38 9.79 33.14
N LYS A 30 -9.55 10.43 33.20
CA LYS A 30 -10.77 9.80 33.71
C LYS A 30 -11.26 8.70 32.75
N GLY A 31 -11.26 8.97 31.45
CA GLY A 31 -11.57 8.00 30.39
C GLY A 31 -10.65 6.78 30.44
N PHE A 32 -9.35 7.00 30.53
CA PHE A 32 -8.33 5.96 30.65
C PHE A 32 -8.59 5.04 31.85
N ASN A 33 -8.73 5.61 33.06
CA ASN A 33 -8.98 4.82 34.26
C ASN A 33 -10.33 4.09 34.20
N ARG A 34 -11.36 4.70 33.59
CA ARG A 34 -12.66 4.06 33.37
C ARG A 34 -12.52 2.82 32.48
N HIS A 35 -11.79 2.90 31.36
CA HIS A 35 -11.59 1.75 30.49
C HIS A 35 -10.70 0.67 31.13
N LEU A 36 -9.65 1.07 31.83
CA LEU A 36 -8.82 0.13 32.58
C LEU A 36 -9.66 -0.68 33.58
N HIS A 37 -10.56 -0.01 34.32
CA HIS A 37 -11.38 -0.66 35.32
C HIS A 37 -12.58 -1.44 34.74
N PHE A 38 -13.39 -0.83 33.88
CA PHE A 38 -14.67 -1.40 33.45
C PHE A 38 -14.60 -2.17 32.13
N THR A 39 -13.68 -1.80 31.23
CA THR A 39 -13.54 -2.49 29.94
C THR A 39 -12.55 -3.64 30.05
N LEU A 40 -11.41 -3.42 30.72
CA LEU A 40 -10.35 -4.43 30.83
C LEU A 40 -10.42 -5.24 32.12
N VAL A 41 -11.22 -4.80 33.09
CA VAL A 41 -11.37 -5.48 34.40
C VAL A 41 -10.02 -5.61 35.10
N LYS A 42 -9.27 -4.50 35.12
CA LYS A 42 -7.94 -4.40 35.74
C LYS A 42 -7.90 -3.29 36.79
N ASP A 43 -7.09 -3.51 37.81
CA ASP A 43 -6.58 -2.44 38.67
C ASP A 43 -5.10 -2.18 38.37
N ARG A 44 -4.56 -1.05 38.88
CA ARG A 44 -3.21 -0.60 38.55
C ARG A 44 -2.09 -1.54 39.05
N ASN A 45 -2.36 -2.41 40.02
CA ASN A 45 -1.34 -3.30 40.59
C ASN A 45 -1.05 -4.50 39.69
N ILE A 46 -2.01 -4.91 38.84
CA ILE A 46 -1.91 -6.09 37.97
C ILE A 46 -1.94 -5.74 36.48
N ALA A 47 -2.11 -4.47 36.13
CA ALA A 47 -2.16 -4.00 34.76
C ALA A 47 -0.78 -4.05 34.10
N THR A 48 -0.73 -4.62 32.91
CA THR A 48 0.45 -4.73 32.05
C THR A 48 0.51 -3.58 31.05
N PRO A 49 1.66 -3.33 30.37
CA PRO A 49 1.74 -2.35 29.28
C PRO A 49 0.68 -2.55 28.19
N ARG A 50 0.34 -3.80 27.87
CA ARG A 50 -0.73 -4.13 26.93
C ARG A 50 -2.11 -3.68 27.44
N ASP A 51 -2.40 -3.87 28.72
CA ASP A 51 -3.65 -3.38 29.33
C ASP A 51 -3.72 -1.85 29.26
N TYR A 52 -2.61 -1.14 29.53
CA TYR A 52 -2.56 0.31 29.41
C TYR A 52 -2.73 0.80 27.97
N TYR A 53 -2.15 0.11 26.99
CA TYR A 53 -2.40 0.39 25.57
C TYR A 53 -3.88 0.28 25.23
N PHE A 54 -4.56 -0.82 25.60
CA PHE A 54 -5.97 -0.99 25.29
C PHE A 54 -6.84 0.07 25.99
N ALA A 55 -6.51 0.46 27.22
CA ALA A 55 -7.22 1.52 27.93
C ALA A 55 -7.10 2.86 27.18
N LEU A 56 -5.91 3.20 26.69
CA LEU A 56 -5.68 4.37 25.86
C LEU A 56 -6.40 4.29 24.51
N ALA A 57 -6.31 3.16 23.81
CA ALA A 57 -6.97 2.95 22.51
C ALA A 57 -8.50 3.11 22.62
N HIS A 58 -9.12 2.54 23.65
CA HIS A 58 -10.55 2.74 23.91
C HIS A 58 -10.90 4.19 24.25
N THR A 59 -10.06 4.87 25.03
CA THR A 59 -10.24 6.28 25.37
C THR A 59 -10.22 7.16 24.11
N VAL A 60 -9.21 6.98 23.24
CA VAL A 60 -9.09 7.72 21.98
C VAL A 60 -10.24 7.37 21.03
N ARG A 61 -10.63 6.10 20.94
CA ARG A 61 -11.76 5.65 20.11
C ARG A 61 -13.08 6.30 20.49
N ASP A 62 -13.35 6.57 21.77
CA ASP A 62 -14.59 7.22 22.19
C ASP A 62 -14.75 8.61 21.54
N HIS A 63 -13.65 9.34 21.28
CA HIS A 63 -13.68 10.62 20.56
C HIS A 63 -13.99 10.48 19.06
N LEU A 64 -13.79 9.29 18.46
CA LEU A 64 -14.19 8.99 17.08
C LEU A 64 -15.67 8.68 16.95
N VAL A 65 -16.26 7.96 17.92
CA VAL A 65 -17.62 7.38 17.79
C VAL A 65 -18.66 8.45 17.50
N GLY A 66 -18.64 9.57 18.23
CA GLY A 66 -19.59 10.67 18.01
C GLY A 66 -19.46 11.30 16.62
N ARG A 67 -18.22 11.54 16.17
CA ARG A 67 -17.91 12.11 14.84
C ARG A 67 -18.32 11.16 13.72
N TRP A 68 -18.11 9.87 13.93
CA TRP A 68 -18.46 8.83 12.97
C TRP A 68 -19.97 8.71 12.77
N ILE A 69 -20.74 8.68 13.85
CA ILE A 69 -22.21 8.69 13.78
C ILE A 69 -22.70 9.93 13.02
N ARG A 70 -22.16 11.12 13.35
CA ARG A 70 -22.54 12.37 12.66
C ARG A 70 -22.18 12.37 11.18
N THR A 71 -21.01 11.86 10.82
CA THR A 71 -20.59 11.77 9.41
C THR A 71 -21.53 10.87 8.60
N GLN A 72 -21.85 9.67 9.11
CA GLN A 72 -22.76 8.76 8.42
C GLN A 72 -24.18 9.33 8.34
N GLN A 73 -24.66 10.00 9.39
CA GLN A 73 -25.94 10.70 9.40
C GLN A 73 -25.96 11.86 8.38
N PHE A 74 -24.89 12.64 8.31
CA PHE A 74 -24.73 13.75 7.36
C PHE A 74 -24.79 13.24 5.92
N TYR A 75 -24.08 12.15 5.59
CA TYR A 75 -24.15 11.53 4.26
C TYR A 75 -25.55 10.98 3.96
N TYR A 76 -26.22 10.39 4.95
CA TYR A 76 -27.59 9.91 4.78
C TYR A 76 -28.58 11.03 4.47
N GLU A 77 -28.47 12.17 5.16
CA GLU A 77 -29.37 13.32 5.01
C GLU A 77 -29.10 14.14 3.74
N THR A 78 -27.82 14.37 3.42
CA THR A 78 -27.42 15.14 2.24
C THR A 78 -27.54 14.33 0.94
N ASP A 79 -27.37 13.02 1.03
CA ASP A 79 -27.34 12.07 -0.08
C ASP A 79 -26.40 12.49 -1.23
N PRO A 80 -25.08 12.63 -0.95
CA PRO A 80 -24.09 12.92 -1.96
C PRO A 80 -23.85 11.68 -2.84
N LYS A 81 -23.19 11.87 -3.98
CA LYS A 81 -22.59 10.75 -4.71
C LYS A 81 -21.53 10.11 -3.81
N ARG A 82 -21.55 8.78 -3.70
CA ARG A 82 -20.65 8.01 -2.84
C ARG A 82 -19.59 7.31 -3.66
N VAL A 83 -18.36 7.35 -3.16
CA VAL A 83 -17.20 6.68 -3.77
C VAL A 83 -16.93 5.38 -3.02
N TYR A 84 -16.79 4.29 -3.76
CA TYR A 84 -16.51 2.97 -3.23
C TYR A 84 -15.18 2.48 -3.79
N TYR A 85 -14.17 2.39 -2.94
CA TYR A 85 -12.84 1.93 -3.31
C TYR A 85 -12.70 0.45 -2.96
N LEU A 86 -12.71 -0.42 -3.97
CA LEU A 86 -12.61 -1.87 -3.80
C LEU A 86 -11.16 -2.29 -3.92
N SER A 87 -10.62 -2.89 -2.85
CA SER A 87 -9.25 -3.39 -2.81
C SER A 87 -9.17 -4.68 -2.00
N LEU A 88 -8.42 -5.66 -2.48
CA LEU A 88 -8.08 -6.84 -1.68
C LEU A 88 -6.98 -6.55 -0.66
N GLU A 89 -6.34 -5.38 -0.73
CA GLU A 89 -5.31 -4.98 0.22
C GLU A 89 -5.57 -3.61 0.84
N PHE A 90 -5.42 -3.50 2.16
CA PHE A 90 -5.33 -2.25 2.91
C PHE A 90 -4.19 -2.33 3.93
N TYR A 91 -3.01 -1.81 3.58
CA TYR A 91 -1.84 -1.91 4.45
C TYR A 91 -1.83 -0.77 5.48
N MET A 92 -2.71 -0.85 6.48
CA MET A 92 -3.04 0.26 7.38
C MET A 92 -1.92 0.62 8.36
N GLY A 93 -1.21 -0.38 8.88
CA GLY A 93 -0.25 -0.20 9.98
C GLY A 93 -0.95 0.01 11.32
N ARG A 94 -0.31 0.73 12.24
CA ARG A 94 -0.85 1.13 13.54
C ARG A 94 -1.83 2.31 13.43
N THR A 95 -2.86 2.35 14.26
CA THR A 95 -3.98 3.32 14.15
C THR A 95 -4.00 4.34 15.29
N LEU A 96 -3.44 4.02 16.47
CA LEU A 96 -3.53 4.87 17.66
C LEU A 96 -3.00 6.28 17.43
N GLN A 97 -1.73 6.39 17.03
CA GLN A 97 -1.06 7.68 16.84
C GLN A 97 -1.66 8.49 15.68
N ASN A 98 -2.02 7.82 14.57
CA ASN A 98 -2.66 8.48 13.45
C ASN A 98 -4.04 9.05 13.82
N THR A 99 -4.79 8.35 14.67
CA THR A 99 -6.07 8.85 15.19
C THR A 99 -5.85 10.07 16.09
N MET A 100 -4.89 10.02 17.01
CA MET A 100 -4.56 11.13 17.89
C MET A 100 -4.14 12.38 17.09
N ILE A 101 -3.35 12.21 16.03
CA ILE A 101 -2.95 13.31 15.13
C ILE A 101 -4.16 13.89 14.40
N ASN A 102 -4.97 13.06 13.74
CA ASN A 102 -6.09 13.55 12.94
C ASN A 102 -7.19 14.22 13.79
N LEU A 103 -7.28 13.88 15.08
CA LEU A 103 -8.18 14.52 16.04
C LEU A 103 -7.58 15.72 16.79
N GLY A 104 -6.27 15.98 16.66
CA GLY A 104 -5.58 17.02 17.44
C GLY A 104 -5.46 16.71 18.94
N LEU A 105 -5.35 15.42 19.30
CA LEU A 105 -5.32 14.94 20.69
C LEU A 105 -3.94 14.49 21.17
N GLN A 106 -2.93 14.44 20.30
CA GLN A 106 -1.62 13.85 20.61
C GLN A 106 -1.00 14.42 21.89
N ASN A 107 -0.87 15.75 22.01
CA ASN A 107 -0.25 16.38 23.19
C ASN A 107 -1.10 16.20 24.47
N ALA A 108 -2.43 16.20 24.35
CA ALA A 108 -3.31 16.00 25.49
C ALA A 108 -3.22 14.56 26.02
N CYS A 109 -3.11 13.58 25.13
CA CYS A 109 -2.86 12.18 25.48
C CYS A 109 -1.47 11.99 26.12
N ASP A 110 -0.44 12.59 25.54
CA ASP A 110 0.94 12.50 26.06
C ASP A 110 1.01 13.00 27.52
N GLU A 111 0.49 14.20 27.77
CA GLU A 111 0.44 14.78 29.12
C GLU A 111 -0.42 13.95 30.08
N ALA A 112 -1.56 13.43 29.62
CA ALA A 112 -2.42 12.56 30.44
C ALA A 112 -1.72 11.27 30.87
N ILE A 113 -1.05 10.60 29.93
CA ILE A 113 -0.31 9.35 30.15
C ILE A 113 0.92 9.59 31.02
N TYR A 114 1.65 10.69 30.79
CA TYR A 114 2.77 11.11 31.62
C TYR A 114 2.35 11.35 33.08
N GLN A 115 1.25 12.07 33.33
CA GLN A 115 0.74 12.28 34.68
C GLN A 115 0.23 11.00 35.36
N LEU A 116 -0.06 9.96 34.59
CA LEU A 116 -0.36 8.63 35.11
C LEU A 116 0.92 7.81 35.36
N GLY A 117 2.10 8.32 35.03
CA GLY A 117 3.40 7.66 35.25
C GLY A 117 3.72 6.60 34.20
N LEU A 118 3.23 6.76 32.97
CA LEU A 118 3.42 5.85 31.84
C LEU A 118 4.13 6.59 30.68
N ASP A 119 4.75 5.84 29.77
CA ASP A 119 5.38 6.37 28.55
C ASP A 119 4.49 6.07 27.33
N MET A 120 4.08 7.11 26.60
CA MET A 120 3.21 6.95 25.44
C MET A 120 3.88 6.20 24.28
N GLU A 121 5.19 6.40 24.04
CA GLU A 121 5.90 5.68 22.96
C GLU A 121 5.95 4.17 23.25
N GLU A 122 6.10 3.77 24.52
CA GLU A 122 6.05 2.35 24.93
C GLU A 122 4.67 1.74 24.66
N LEU A 123 3.59 2.49 24.91
CA LEU A 123 2.23 2.03 24.65
C LEU A 123 1.92 1.95 23.14
N GLU A 124 2.41 2.90 22.35
CA GLU A 124 2.28 2.89 20.89
C GLU A 124 3.00 1.67 20.27
N GLU A 125 4.11 1.21 20.86
CA GLU A 125 4.81 0.00 20.40
C GLU A 125 4.06 -1.32 20.70
N MET A 126 3.09 -1.31 21.63
CA MET A 126 2.26 -2.49 21.93
C MET A 126 1.18 -2.77 20.88
N GLU A 127 0.88 -1.80 20.02
CA GLU A 127 -0.09 -1.95 18.93
C GLU A 127 0.48 -2.84 17.81
N GLU A 128 -0.28 -3.86 17.40
CA GLU A 128 0.06 -4.68 16.24
C GLU A 128 -0.30 -3.93 14.95
N ASP A 129 0.51 -4.08 13.90
CA ASP A 129 0.15 -3.54 12.58
C ASP A 129 -1.06 -4.31 12.03
N ALA A 130 -2.07 -3.58 11.53
CA ALA A 130 -3.08 -4.18 10.66
C ALA A 130 -2.48 -4.45 9.26
N GLY A 131 -1.78 -5.59 9.14
CA GLY A 131 -1.02 -6.05 7.99
C GLY A 131 -1.86 -6.59 6.84
N LEU A 132 -2.98 -5.95 6.52
CA LEU A 132 -3.97 -6.43 5.53
C LEU A 132 -3.57 -6.09 4.07
N GLY A 133 -2.27 -5.97 3.79
CA GLY A 133 -1.72 -5.72 2.46
C GLY A 133 -0.25 -6.11 2.38
N ASN A 134 0.24 -6.36 1.16
CA ASN A 134 1.59 -6.86 0.94
C ASN A 134 2.63 -5.75 0.75
N GLY A 135 2.23 -4.61 0.16
CA GLY A 135 3.20 -3.61 -0.27
C GLY A 135 2.58 -2.31 -0.76
N GLY A 136 3.08 -1.82 -1.91
CA GLY A 136 2.74 -0.50 -2.44
C GLY A 136 1.26 -0.30 -2.72
N LEU A 137 0.60 -1.31 -3.32
CA LEU A 137 -0.83 -1.28 -3.66
C LEU A 137 -1.71 -1.13 -2.41
N GLY A 138 -1.56 -2.02 -1.42
CA GLY A 138 -2.29 -1.91 -0.17
C GLY A 138 -1.98 -0.63 0.62
N ARG A 139 -0.74 -0.13 0.57
CA ARG A 139 -0.37 1.11 1.26
C ARG A 139 -0.91 2.36 0.57
N LEU A 140 -1.03 2.34 -0.75
CA LEU A 140 -1.68 3.38 -1.54
C LEU A 140 -3.16 3.49 -1.16
N ALA A 141 -3.87 2.37 -1.13
CA ALA A 141 -5.27 2.32 -0.69
C ALA A 141 -5.45 2.93 0.70
N ALA A 142 -4.56 2.60 1.65
CA ALA A 142 -4.58 3.19 3.00
C ALA A 142 -4.29 4.71 3.02
N CYS A 143 -3.39 5.22 2.16
CA CYS A 143 -3.17 6.66 2.02
C CYS A 143 -4.41 7.36 1.39
N PHE A 144 -5.05 6.73 0.41
CA PHE A 144 -6.25 7.26 -0.23
C PHE A 144 -7.43 7.36 0.74
N LEU A 145 -7.61 6.38 1.65
CA LEU A 145 -8.64 6.47 2.68
C LEU A 145 -8.46 7.70 3.58
N ASP A 146 -7.23 7.99 4.01
CA ASP A 146 -6.90 9.16 4.83
C ASP A 146 -7.12 10.48 4.07
N SER A 147 -6.72 10.55 2.80
CA SER A 147 -6.97 11.71 1.93
C SER A 147 -8.46 11.92 1.65
N MET A 148 -9.23 10.88 1.33
CA MET A 148 -10.68 11.00 1.08
C MET A 148 -11.42 11.50 2.33
N ALA A 149 -11.01 11.07 3.53
CA ALA A 149 -11.57 11.58 4.77
C ALA A 149 -11.17 13.04 5.04
N THR A 150 -9.91 13.40 4.75
CA THR A 150 -9.39 14.77 4.92
C THR A 150 -10.05 15.77 3.97
N LEU A 151 -10.36 15.34 2.75
CA LEU A 151 -11.02 16.13 1.70
C LEU A 151 -12.56 16.14 1.80
N GLY A 152 -13.13 15.59 2.88
CA GLY A 152 -14.58 15.60 3.12
C GLY A 152 -15.40 14.76 2.13
N LEU A 153 -14.78 13.82 1.42
CA LEU A 153 -15.46 13.00 0.42
C LEU A 153 -16.28 11.89 1.09
N ALA A 154 -17.50 11.66 0.60
CA ALA A 154 -18.37 10.57 1.04
C ALA A 154 -17.89 9.20 0.49
N ALA A 155 -16.76 8.75 1.00
CA ALA A 155 -16.04 7.59 0.49
C ALA A 155 -15.99 6.42 1.48
N TYR A 156 -15.92 5.21 0.92
CA TYR A 156 -15.84 3.96 1.66
C TYR A 156 -14.77 3.05 1.05
N GLY A 157 -13.90 2.49 1.90
CA GLY A 157 -13.00 1.42 1.50
C GLY A 157 -13.65 0.05 1.75
N TYR A 158 -13.64 -0.84 0.76
CA TYR A 158 -14.15 -2.20 0.89
C TYR A 158 -13.07 -3.23 0.62
N GLY A 159 -12.91 -4.18 1.56
CA GLY A 159 -11.90 -5.23 1.49
C GLY A 159 -12.26 -6.48 2.30
N ILE A 160 -11.27 -7.33 2.58
CA ILE A 160 -11.44 -8.55 3.36
C ILE A 160 -10.78 -8.38 4.73
N ARG A 161 -11.45 -8.84 5.78
CA ARG A 161 -10.90 -8.91 7.13
C ARG A 161 -10.11 -10.21 7.27
N TYR A 162 -8.87 -10.20 6.82
CA TYR A 162 -8.00 -11.37 6.97
C TYR A 162 -7.69 -11.65 8.44
N GLU A 163 -7.88 -12.90 8.86
CA GLU A 163 -7.50 -13.33 10.21
C GLU A 163 -5.99 -13.27 10.40
N TYR A 164 -5.25 -13.70 9.37
CA TYR A 164 -3.81 -13.59 9.26
C TYR A 164 -3.45 -12.65 8.10
N GLY A 165 -2.76 -11.56 8.43
CA GLY A 165 -2.25 -10.61 7.45
C GLY A 165 -1.07 -11.16 6.64
N ILE A 166 -0.23 -10.26 6.14
CA ILE A 166 1.05 -10.67 5.53
C ILE A 166 1.96 -11.32 6.59
N PHE A 167 2.40 -12.55 6.34
CA PHE A 167 3.22 -13.34 7.28
C PHE A 167 4.32 -12.53 7.97
N ASN A 168 4.58 -12.83 9.24
CA ASN A 168 5.74 -12.31 9.95
C ASN A 168 7.01 -12.98 9.43
N GLN A 169 7.96 -12.16 8.99
CA GLN A 169 9.22 -12.63 8.45
C GLN A 169 10.21 -12.86 9.59
N LYS A 170 10.81 -14.05 9.67
CA LYS A 170 11.96 -14.34 10.51
C LYS A 170 13.18 -14.70 9.67
N ILE A 171 14.36 -14.28 10.10
CA ILE A 171 15.62 -14.67 9.46
C ILE A 171 16.32 -15.75 10.30
N ARG A 172 16.31 -16.99 9.83
CA ARG A 172 16.96 -18.13 10.50
C ARG A 172 18.07 -18.70 9.61
N GLY A 173 19.31 -18.66 10.09
CA GLY A 173 20.46 -19.09 9.30
C GLY A 173 20.65 -18.29 8.00
N GLY A 174 20.19 -17.03 7.98
CA GLY A 174 20.18 -16.17 6.79
C GLY A 174 19.02 -16.42 5.80
N TRP A 175 18.12 -17.36 6.10
CA TRP A 175 16.94 -17.62 5.27
C TRP A 175 15.69 -16.96 5.84
N GLN A 176 14.82 -16.52 4.95
CA GLN A 176 13.45 -16.15 5.32
C GLN A 176 12.67 -17.39 5.76
N VAL A 177 12.01 -17.27 6.91
CA VAL A 177 11.00 -18.20 7.43
C VAL A 177 9.72 -17.40 7.65
N GLU A 178 8.61 -17.95 7.17
CA GLU A 178 7.28 -17.35 7.32
C GLU A 178 6.60 -17.86 8.60
N GLU A 179 6.15 -16.93 9.45
CA GLU A 179 5.30 -17.21 10.60
C GLU A 179 3.95 -16.51 10.42
N ALA A 180 2.87 -17.10 10.92
CA ALA A 180 1.54 -16.51 10.79
C ALA A 180 1.46 -15.14 11.49
N ASP A 181 0.77 -14.19 10.87
CA ASP A 181 0.55 -12.86 11.44
C ASP A 181 -0.77 -12.82 12.23
N ASP A 182 -0.72 -13.22 13.49
CA ASP A 182 -1.88 -13.31 14.38
C ASP A 182 -2.21 -11.96 15.06
N TRP A 183 -2.42 -10.93 14.23
CA TRP A 183 -2.66 -9.55 14.67
C TRP A 183 -3.96 -9.38 15.48
N LEU A 184 -4.89 -10.32 15.36
CA LEU A 184 -6.17 -10.32 16.07
C LEU A 184 -6.16 -11.09 17.40
N ARG A 185 -5.05 -11.74 17.76
CA ARG A 185 -4.92 -12.58 18.97
C ARG A 185 -5.44 -11.91 20.25
N HIS A 186 -5.15 -10.63 20.41
CA HIS A 186 -5.52 -9.85 21.58
C HIS A 186 -6.78 -8.99 21.38
N GLY A 187 -7.44 -9.13 20.23
CA GLY A 187 -8.52 -8.25 19.78
C GLY A 187 -8.00 -7.00 19.07
N ASN A 188 -8.86 -6.42 18.25
CA ASN A 188 -8.63 -5.14 17.57
C ASN A 188 -9.59 -4.10 18.16
N PRO A 189 -9.11 -3.08 18.89
CA PRO A 189 -10.01 -2.12 19.56
C PRO A 189 -10.70 -1.18 18.56
N TRP A 190 -10.20 -1.07 17.33
CA TRP A 190 -10.65 -0.10 16.34
C TRP A 190 -11.86 -0.56 15.52
N GLU A 191 -12.02 -1.87 15.33
CA GLU A 191 -13.11 -2.41 14.52
C GLU A 191 -14.44 -2.51 15.29
N LYS A 192 -15.55 -2.43 14.55
CA LYS A 192 -16.88 -2.70 15.05
C LYS A 192 -17.56 -3.75 14.17
N ALA A 193 -17.79 -4.94 14.74
CA ALA A 193 -18.61 -5.96 14.10
C ALA A 193 -20.05 -5.46 13.89
N ARG A 194 -20.63 -5.77 12.73
CA ARG A 194 -21.99 -5.42 12.31
C ARG A 194 -22.78 -6.66 11.86
N PRO A 195 -23.02 -7.64 12.76
CA PRO A 195 -23.74 -8.86 12.42
C PRO A 195 -25.15 -8.60 11.85
N GLU A 196 -25.75 -7.46 12.17
CA GLU A 196 -27.04 -7.01 11.63
C GLU A 196 -27.04 -6.77 10.10
N TYR A 197 -25.87 -6.69 9.46
CA TYR A 197 -25.70 -6.50 8.02
C TYR A 197 -24.99 -7.68 7.34
N MET A 198 -25.12 -8.90 7.89
CA MET A 198 -24.62 -10.10 7.21
C MET A 198 -25.34 -10.33 5.87
N LEU A 199 -24.57 -10.70 4.84
CA LEU A 199 -25.07 -10.91 3.48
C LEU A 199 -24.67 -12.29 2.96
N PRO A 200 -25.52 -12.98 2.18
CA PRO A 200 -25.14 -14.23 1.54
C PRO A 200 -24.26 -13.98 0.31
N VAL A 201 -23.27 -14.85 0.12
CA VAL A 201 -22.43 -14.96 -1.07
C VAL A 201 -22.51 -16.39 -1.57
N HIS A 202 -22.66 -16.54 -2.88
CA HIS A 202 -22.92 -17.82 -3.52
C HIS A 202 -21.69 -18.31 -4.29
N PHE A 203 -21.46 -19.62 -4.32
CA PHE A 203 -20.41 -20.26 -5.10
C PHE A 203 -20.94 -21.54 -5.76
N TYR A 204 -20.28 -21.99 -6.82
CA TYR A 204 -20.60 -23.20 -7.57
C TYR A 204 -22.02 -23.16 -8.16
N GLY A 205 -22.77 -24.26 -8.04
CA GLY A 205 -24.12 -24.38 -8.57
C GLY A 205 -24.17 -24.45 -10.09
N ARG A 206 -25.31 -24.07 -10.65
CA ARG A 206 -25.57 -24.13 -12.09
C ARG A 206 -26.56 -23.06 -12.52
N VAL A 207 -26.62 -22.80 -13.82
CA VAL A 207 -27.60 -21.86 -14.40
C VAL A 207 -28.81 -22.62 -14.94
N GLU A 208 -30.00 -22.19 -14.53
CA GLU A 208 -31.28 -22.63 -15.10
C GLU A 208 -31.88 -21.52 -15.97
N GLU A 209 -32.21 -21.87 -17.21
CA GLU A 209 -32.97 -20.98 -18.09
C GLU A 209 -34.48 -21.12 -17.82
N THR A 210 -35.11 -20.02 -17.42
CA THR A 210 -36.55 -19.97 -17.16
C THR A 210 -37.23 -18.98 -18.10
N LYS A 211 -38.57 -19.04 -18.20
CA LYS A 211 -39.35 -18.03 -18.95
C LYS A 211 -39.15 -16.60 -18.44
N SER A 212 -38.69 -16.45 -17.19
CA SER A 212 -38.41 -15.16 -16.53
C SER A 212 -36.93 -14.74 -16.57
N GLY A 213 -36.11 -15.42 -17.38
CA GLY A 213 -34.66 -15.24 -17.49
C GLY A 213 -33.85 -16.32 -16.75
N SER A 214 -32.53 -16.21 -16.84
CA SER A 214 -31.57 -17.11 -16.19
C SER A 214 -31.66 -17.01 -14.67
N LYS A 215 -31.46 -18.13 -13.97
CA LYS A 215 -31.36 -18.22 -12.51
C LYS A 215 -30.13 -19.00 -12.11
N TRP A 216 -29.35 -18.48 -11.17
CA TRP A 216 -28.24 -19.20 -10.55
C TRP A 216 -28.75 -19.97 -9.34
N VAL A 217 -28.70 -21.30 -9.40
CA VAL A 217 -29.33 -22.21 -8.42
C VAL A 217 -28.33 -23.28 -7.95
N ASP A 218 -28.72 -24.04 -6.92
CA ASP A 218 -27.93 -25.13 -6.33
C ASP A 218 -26.53 -24.69 -5.85
N THR A 219 -26.42 -23.44 -5.40
CA THR A 219 -25.17 -22.82 -4.96
C THR A 219 -24.81 -23.20 -3.53
N GLN A 220 -23.51 -23.27 -3.23
CA GLN A 220 -23.02 -23.22 -1.86
C GLN A 220 -23.07 -21.78 -1.33
N VAL A 221 -23.57 -21.58 -0.11
CA VAL A 221 -23.69 -20.25 0.51
C VAL A 221 -22.62 -20.05 1.58
N VAL A 222 -21.98 -18.88 1.54
CA VAL A 222 -21.10 -18.34 2.58
C VAL A 222 -21.66 -17.00 3.04
N LEU A 223 -21.64 -16.72 4.33
CA LEU A 223 -22.08 -15.43 4.86
C LEU A 223 -20.91 -14.46 4.94
N ALA A 224 -21.14 -13.22 4.50
CA ALA A 224 -20.21 -12.12 4.63
C ALA A 224 -20.63 -11.24 5.81
N MET A 225 -19.85 -11.27 6.89
CA MET A 225 -20.06 -10.43 8.07
C MET A 225 -19.20 -9.17 8.00
N PRO A 226 -19.79 -7.97 8.02
CA PRO A 226 -19.03 -6.74 7.96
C PRO A 226 -18.42 -6.35 9.31
N TYR A 227 -17.19 -5.88 9.26
CA TYR A 227 -16.50 -5.17 10.32
C TYR A 227 -16.13 -3.78 9.81
N ASP A 228 -16.55 -2.76 10.56
CA ASP A 228 -16.30 -1.38 10.19
C ASP A 228 -15.15 -0.80 11.04
N THR A 229 -14.19 -0.17 10.38
CA THR A 229 -13.09 0.58 11.02
C THR A 229 -13.23 2.06 10.65
N PRO A 230 -13.24 2.99 11.62
CA PRO A 230 -13.35 4.42 11.36
C PRO A 230 -12.07 4.98 10.73
N ILE A 231 -12.20 5.86 9.75
CA ILE A 231 -11.09 6.57 9.08
C ILE A 231 -11.26 8.07 9.31
N PRO A 232 -10.57 8.67 10.29
CA PRO A 232 -10.69 10.10 10.57
C PRO A 232 -9.92 10.96 9.56
N GLY A 233 -10.53 12.05 9.09
CA GLY A 233 -9.86 13.10 8.33
C GLY A 233 -9.08 14.06 9.23
N TYR A 234 -8.05 14.71 8.67
CA TYR A 234 -7.17 15.60 9.43
C TYR A 234 -7.88 16.90 9.86
N MET A 235 -8.18 17.03 11.15
CA MET A 235 -8.75 18.23 11.80
C MET A 235 -10.01 18.80 11.10
N ASN A 236 -10.88 17.93 10.59
CA ASN A 236 -12.13 18.32 9.91
C ASN A 236 -13.40 17.65 10.47
N ASN A 237 -13.26 16.78 11.48
CA ASN A 237 -14.31 15.96 12.11
C ASN A 237 -15.02 14.94 11.21
N THR A 238 -14.65 14.84 9.93
CA THR A 238 -15.14 13.78 9.04
C THR A 238 -14.53 12.46 9.45
N VAL A 239 -15.36 11.43 9.62
CA VAL A 239 -14.90 10.07 9.86
C VAL A 239 -15.58 9.14 8.86
N ASN A 240 -14.83 8.73 7.84
CA ASN A 240 -15.25 7.76 6.85
C ASN A 240 -15.16 6.32 7.39
N THR A 241 -15.53 5.35 6.57
CA THR A 241 -15.56 3.93 6.97
C THR A 241 -14.72 3.09 6.01
N MET A 242 -13.83 2.28 6.58
CA MET A 242 -13.31 1.08 5.92
C MET A 242 -14.15 -0.11 6.38
N ARG A 243 -14.82 -0.81 5.45
CA ARG A 243 -15.62 -1.99 5.71
C ARG A 243 -14.89 -3.23 5.21
N LEU A 244 -14.62 -4.16 6.11
CA LEU A 244 -13.93 -5.40 5.82
C LEU A 244 -14.84 -6.61 6.06
N TRP A 245 -14.92 -7.50 5.09
CA TRP A 245 -15.78 -8.69 5.16
C TRP A 245 -15.05 -9.88 5.77
N SER A 246 -15.69 -10.55 6.73
CA SER A 246 -15.27 -11.83 7.28
C SER A 246 -16.20 -12.93 6.79
N ALA A 247 -15.65 -14.01 6.24
CA ALA A 247 -16.42 -15.16 5.82
C ALA A 247 -16.88 -15.97 7.03
N ARG A 248 -18.16 -16.34 7.04
CA ARG A 248 -18.80 -17.17 8.07
C ARG A 248 -19.59 -18.28 7.40
N ALA A 249 -19.53 -19.47 7.97
CA ALA A 249 -20.45 -20.53 7.56
C ALA A 249 -21.89 -20.18 7.98
N PRO A 250 -22.91 -20.52 7.18
CA PRO A 250 -24.29 -20.42 7.62
C PRO A 250 -24.55 -21.31 8.84
N ASN A 251 -25.53 -20.93 9.67
CA ASN A 251 -25.92 -21.68 10.88
C ASN A 251 -26.76 -22.93 10.58
N ASP A 252 -26.78 -23.37 9.32
CA ASP A 252 -27.49 -24.56 8.86
C ASP A 252 -26.74 -25.77 9.39
N PHE A 253 -26.85 -25.98 10.71
CA PHE A 253 -26.39 -27.16 11.39
C PHE A 253 -27.18 -28.32 10.79
N ASN A 254 -26.55 -29.03 9.86
CA ASN A 254 -27.23 -30.08 9.10
C ASN A 254 -27.44 -31.28 10.05
N LEU A 255 -28.52 -31.21 10.84
CA LEU A 255 -28.94 -32.27 11.78
C LEU A 255 -29.04 -33.62 11.09
N ARG A 256 -29.28 -33.64 9.77
CA ARG A 256 -29.23 -34.86 8.96
C ARG A 256 -27.84 -35.50 8.99
N ASP A 257 -26.79 -34.77 8.60
CA ASP A 257 -25.41 -35.27 8.57
C ASP A 257 -24.91 -35.63 9.98
N PHE A 258 -25.33 -34.85 10.97
CA PHE A 258 -25.07 -35.14 12.39
C PHE A 258 -25.72 -36.46 12.84
N ASN A 259 -26.97 -36.72 12.43
CA ASN A 259 -27.71 -37.94 12.81
C ASN A 259 -27.22 -39.21 12.08
N VAL A 260 -26.46 -39.09 10.98
CA VAL A 260 -25.83 -40.24 10.31
C VAL A 260 -24.41 -40.54 10.83
N GLY A 261 -23.91 -39.77 11.81
CA GLY A 261 -22.61 -39.98 12.44
C GLY A 261 -21.45 -39.23 11.77
N ASP A 262 -21.71 -38.33 10.82
CA ASP A 262 -20.66 -37.58 10.10
C ASP A 262 -20.43 -36.17 10.70
N TYR A 263 -20.27 -36.13 12.02
CA TYR A 263 -19.99 -34.90 12.78
C TYR A 263 -18.73 -34.18 12.29
N ILE A 264 -17.71 -34.95 11.89
CA ILE A 264 -16.41 -34.42 11.49
C ILE A 264 -16.56 -33.61 10.20
N GLN A 265 -17.30 -34.12 9.19
CA GLN A 265 -17.44 -33.44 7.91
C GLN A 265 -18.17 -32.10 8.03
N ALA A 266 -19.24 -32.02 8.83
CA ALA A 266 -19.98 -30.77 9.04
C ALA A 266 -19.10 -29.65 9.66
N VAL A 267 -18.12 -30.00 10.50
CA VAL A 267 -17.16 -29.04 11.07
C VAL A 267 -16.06 -28.67 10.06
N LEU A 268 -15.63 -29.62 9.22
CA LEU A 268 -14.68 -29.37 8.14
C LEU A 268 -15.27 -28.39 7.11
N ASP A 269 -16.54 -28.55 6.74
CA ASP A 269 -17.20 -27.70 5.76
C ASP A 269 -17.31 -26.24 6.24
N ARG A 270 -17.51 -26.03 7.55
CA ARG A 270 -17.45 -24.68 8.15
C ARG A 270 -16.07 -24.05 7.97
N ASN A 271 -15.02 -24.81 8.22
CA ASN A 271 -13.64 -24.34 8.06
C ASN A 271 -13.31 -24.01 6.59
N LEU A 272 -13.90 -24.72 5.63
CA LEU A 272 -13.72 -24.43 4.20
C LEU A 272 -14.37 -23.11 3.79
N ALA A 273 -15.55 -22.77 4.33
CA ALA A 273 -16.18 -21.48 4.09
C ALA A 273 -15.36 -20.32 4.71
N GLU A 274 -14.91 -20.50 5.95
CA GLU A 274 -14.17 -19.47 6.69
C GLU A 274 -12.73 -19.26 6.19
N ASN A 275 -12.17 -20.23 5.45
CA ASN A 275 -10.86 -20.13 4.78
C ASN A 275 -10.74 -18.90 3.86
N ILE A 276 -11.85 -18.44 3.27
CA ILE A 276 -11.86 -17.30 2.36
C ILE A 276 -11.24 -16.06 3.02
N SER A 277 -11.60 -15.75 4.26
CA SER A 277 -11.05 -14.60 4.99
C SER A 277 -9.90 -14.96 5.94
N ARG A 278 -9.22 -16.09 5.73
CA ARG A 278 -8.21 -16.57 6.68
C ARG A 278 -6.84 -15.95 6.45
N VAL A 279 -6.30 -16.00 5.24
CA VAL A 279 -4.95 -15.49 4.94
C VAL A 279 -4.92 -14.59 3.70
N LEU A 280 -4.13 -13.52 3.79
CA LEU A 280 -3.83 -12.63 2.67
C LEU A 280 -2.92 -13.36 1.64
N TYR A 281 -3.42 -13.54 0.41
CA TYR A 281 -2.75 -14.26 -0.71
C TYR A 281 -2.26 -15.67 -0.34
N PRO A 282 -3.09 -16.72 -0.55
CA PRO A 282 -2.61 -18.09 -0.44
C PRO A 282 -1.53 -18.37 -1.51
N ASN A 283 -0.66 -19.34 -1.26
CA ASN A 283 0.27 -19.84 -2.27
C ASN A 283 -0.53 -20.42 -3.45
N ASP A 284 -0.40 -19.80 -4.63
CA ASP A 284 -1.17 -20.08 -5.84
C ASP A 284 -0.43 -20.99 -6.83
N ASN A 285 0.70 -21.58 -6.42
CA ASN A 285 1.41 -22.59 -7.21
C ASN A 285 0.59 -23.88 -7.41
N PHE A 286 -0.49 -24.07 -6.65
CA PHE A 286 -1.39 -25.23 -6.72
C PHE A 286 -2.82 -24.79 -7.06
N PHE A 287 -3.61 -25.70 -7.62
CA PHE A 287 -4.98 -25.43 -8.09
C PHE A 287 -5.89 -24.90 -6.97
N GLU A 288 -5.81 -25.50 -5.78
CA GLU A 288 -6.59 -25.11 -4.60
C GLU A 288 -6.28 -23.68 -4.14
N GLY A 289 -5.02 -23.24 -4.31
CA GLY A 289 -4.60 -21.87 -4.03
C GLY A 289 -5.20 -20.85 -5.00
N LYS A 290 -5.27 -21.22 -6.29
CA LYS A 290 -5.91 -20.41 -7.34
C LYS A 290 -7.42 -20.28 -7.13
N GLU A 291 -8.08 -21.38 -6.81
CA GLU A 291 -9.51 -21.38 -6.50
C GLU A 291 -9.83 -20.53 -5.27
N LEU A 292 -9.07 -20.69 -4.17
CA LEU A 292 -9.26 -19.89 -2.96
C LEU A 292 -9.06 -18.39 -3.25
N ARG A 293 -8.11 -18.04 -4.10
CA ARG A 293 -7.88 -16.65 -4.51
C ARG A 293 -9.08 -16.08 -5.28
N LEU A 294 -9.62 -16.79 -6.27
CA LEU A 294 -10.81 -16.35 -6.99
C LEU A 294 -12.05 -16.28 -6.06
N LYS A 295 -12.16 -17.17 -5.07
CA LYS A 295 -13.19 -17.09 -4.02
C LYS A 295 -13.06 -15.81 -3.20
N GLN A 296 -11.86 -15.40 -2.82
CA GLN A 296 -11.61 -14.13 -2.12
C GLN A 296 -12.08 -12.94 -2.95
N GLU A 297 -11.68 -12.89 -4.23
CA GLU A 297 -12.04 -11.83 -5.17
C GLU A 297 -13.56 -11.71 -5.33
N TYR A 298 -14.24 -12.83 -5.60
CA TYR A 298 -15.69 -12.80 -5.74
C TYR A 298 -16.41 -12.50 -4.42
N PHE A 299 -15.90 -13.00 -3.28
CA PHE A 299 -16.50 -12.78 -1.97
C PHE A 299 -16.59 -11.30 -1.60
N VAL A 300 -15.48 -10.55 -1.74
CA VAL A 300 -15.49 -9.11 -1.46
C VAL A 300 -16.41 -8.37 -2.44
N VAL A 301 -16.42 -8.77 -3.71
CA VAL A 301 -17.26 -8.16 -4.76
C VAL A 301 -18.74 -8.34 -4.45
N ALA A 302 -19.18 -9.58 -4.26
CA ALA A 302 -20.60 -9.91 -4.11
C ALA A 302 -21.19 -9.28 -2.86
N ALA A 303 -20.48 -9.34 -1.73
CA ALA A 303 -20.92 -8.72 -0.49
C ALA A 303 -20.98 -7.19 -0.61
N THR A 304 -19.99 -6.58 -1.26
CA THR A 304 -19.90 -5.12 -1.41
C THR A 304 -21.00 -4.57 -2.31
N LEU A 305 -21.25 -5.18 -3.47
CA LEU A 305 -22.27 -4.69 -4.41
C LEU A 305 -23.69 -4.79 -3.82
N GLN A 306 -23.99 -5.87 -3.09
CA GLN A 306 -25.25 -5.98 -2.35
C GLN A 306 -25.40 -4.85 -1.32
N ASP A 307 -24.34 -4.52 -0.58
CA ASP A 307 -24.35 -3.44 0.41
C ASP A 307 -24.51 -2.04 -0.23
N ILE A 308 -23.86 -1.81 -1.38
CA ILE A 308 -23.98 -0.57 -2.17
C ILE A 308 -25.42 -0.40 -2.66
N ILE A 309 -26.01 -1.43 -3.27
CA ILE A 309 -27.37 -1.40 -3.81
C ILE A 309 -28.39 -1.18 -2.70
N ARG A 310 -28.22 -1.87 -1.56
CA ARG A 310 -29.05 -1.66 -0.37
C ARG A 310 -28.99 -0.20 0.10
N ARG A 311 -27.79 0.41 0.13
CA ARG A 311 -27.61 1.81 0.53
C ARG A 311 -28.23 2.78 -0.47
N PHE A 312 -28.10 2.52 -1.76
CA PHE A 312 -28.72 3.31 -2.82
C PHE A 312 -30.26 3.35 -2.68
N LYS A 313 -30.88 2.18 -2.45
CA LYS A 313 -32.34 2.03 -2.29
C LYS A 313 -32.92 2.68 -1.02
N THR A 314 -32.14 2.82 0.06
CA THR A 314 -32.64 3.22 1.39
C THR A 314 -32.66 4.73 1.66
N THR A 315 -32.44 5.58 0.64
CA THR A 315 -32.20 7.01 0.85
C THR A 315 -33.48 7.86 0.95
N LYS A 316 -33.52 8.77 1.93
CA LYS A 316 -34.75 9.44 2.43
C LYS A 316 -35.45 10.40 1.46
N LYS A 317 -34.76 10.89 0.42
CA LYS A 317 -35.31 11.93 -0.48
C LYS A 317 -36.45 11.44 -1.36
N GLU A 318 -36.53 10.12 -1.58
CA GLU A 318 -37.58 9.51 -2.39
C GLU A 318 -38.38 8.62 -1.44
N SER A 319 -39.66 8.92 -1.22
CA SER A 319 -40.60 7.99 -0.59
C SER A 319 -41.55 7.51 -1.68
N PRO A 320 -41.64 6.19 -1.95
CA PRO A 320 -41.27 5.08 -1.06
C PRO A 320 -39.83 4.51 -1.20
N GLY A 321 -38.88 5.23 -1.81
CA GLY A 321 -37.47 4.84 -1.98
C GLY A 321 -37.05 4.94 -3.46
N ARG A 322 -35.75 4.85 -3.75
CA ARG A 322 -35.27 4.74 -5.15
C ARG A 322 -35.66 3.39 -5.71
N THR A 323 -36.67 3.37 -6.57
CA THR A 323 -37.07 2.17 -7.32
C THR A 323 -36.44 2.10 -8.70
N SER A 324 -35.96 3.24 -9.24
CA SER A 324 -35.25 3.31 -10.51
C SER A 324 -33.73 3.32 -10.31
N PHE A 325 -33.02 2.64 -11.21
CA PHE A 325 -31.55 2.61 -11.27
C PHE A 325 -30.99 3.60 -12.29
N GLU A 326 -31.81 4.37 -13.02
CA GLU A 326 -31.33 5.35 -14.00
C GLU A 326 -30.34 6.35 -13.39
N GLY A 327 -30.58 6.74 -12.13
CA GLY A 327 -29.73 7.65 -11.35
C GLY A 327 -28.60 6.99 -10.56
N PHE A 328 -28.28 5.71 -10.84
CA PHE A 328 -27.28 4.95 -10.08
C PHE A 328 -25.85 5.51 -10.26
N PRO A 329 -25.35 5.76 -11.48
CA PRO A 329 -24.01 6.34 -11.68
C PRO A 329 -23.85 7.76 -11.14
N GLU A 330 -24.94 8.51 -10.99
CA GLU A 330 -24.95 9.85 -10.40
C GLU A 330 -24.83 9.80 -8.86
N LYS A 331 -24.97 8.61 -8.28
CA LYS A 331 -24.94 8.39 -6.82
C LYS A 331 -23.90 7.40 -6.37
N VAL A 332 -23.34 6.62 -7.28
CA VAL A 332 -22.37 5.56 -7.02
C VAL A 332 -21.22 5.68 -8.02
N ALA A 333 -20.00 5.79 -7.49
CA ALA A 333 -18.77 5.55 -8.25
C ALA A 333 -18.02 4.39 -7.61
N ILE A 334 -17.58 3.42 -8.41
CA ILE A 334 -16.82 2.27 -7.93
C ILE A 334 -15.44 2.26 -8.59
N GLN A 335 -14.39 2.37 -7.78
CA GLN A 335 -13.01 2.29 -8.22
C GLN A 335 -12.47 0.87 -8.01
N LEU A 336 -11.94 0.28 -9.08
CA LEU A 336 -11.26 -1.02 -9.07
C LEU A 336 -9.75 -0.79 -8.87
N ASN A 337 -9.22 -1.21 -7.73
CA ASN A 337 -7.80 -1.16 -7.42
C ASN A 337 -7.09 -2.41 -7.98
N ASP A 338 -6.55 -2.29 -9.20
CA ASP A 338 -6.07 -3.39 -10.03
C ASP A 338 -7.20 -4.33 -10.51
N THR A 339 -6.85 -5.48 -11.09
CA THR A 339 -7.82 -6.47 -11.62
C THR A 339 -8.47 -7.34 -10.56
N HIS A 340 -7.98 -7.33 -9.31
CA HIS A 340 -8.50 -8.22 -8.26
C HIS A 340 -10.03 -8.10 -8.05
N PRO A 341 -10.65 -6.89 -8.03
CA PRO A 341 -12.11 -6.75 -7.93
C PRO A 341 -12.82 -6.74 -9.31
N ALA A 342 -12.19 -7.19 -10.41
CA ALA A 342 -12.76 -7.14 -11.76
C ALA A 342 -14.11 -7.86 -11.90
N MET A 343 -14.34 -8.89 -11.09
CA MET A 343 -15.63 -9.60 -11.03
C MET A 343 -16.81 -8.70 -10.62
N ALA A 344 -16.56 -7.49 -10.13
CA ALA A 344 -17.61 -6.51 -9.85
C ALA A 344 -18.40 -6.12 -11.10
N ILE A 345 -17.75 -6.11 -12.27
CA ILE A 345 -18.41 -5.80 -13.54
C ILE A 345 -19.50 -6.85 -13.88
N PRO A 346 -19.16 -8.15 -14.01
CA PRO A 346 -20.18 -9.17 -14.28
C PRO A 346 -21.15 -9.39 -13.11
N GLU A 347 -20.76 -9.19 -11.85
CA GLU A 347 -21.69 -9.29 -10.73
C GLU A 347 -22.73 -8.16 -10.73
N LEU A 348 -22.34 -6.92 -11.05
CA LEU A 348 -23.32 -5.83 -11.16
C LEU A 348 -24.31 -6.09 -12.30
N MET A 349 -23.81 -6.58 -13.45
CA MET A 349 -24.66 -7.04 -14.56
C MET A 349 -25.62 -8.15 -14.13
N ARG A 350 -25.13 -9.14 -13.38
CA ARG A 350 -25.96 -10.23 -12.86
C ARG A 350 -27.08 -9.70 -11.97
N ILE A 351 -26.77 -8.78 -11.05
CA ILE A 351 -27.79 -8.20 -10.16
C ILE A 351 -28.81 -7.40 -10.98
N PHE A 352 -28.36 -6.54 -11.88
CA PHE A 352 -29.26 -5.71 -12.69
C PHE A 352 -30.16 -6.52 -13.62
N VAL A 353 -29.63 -7.52 -14.32
CA VAL A 353 -30.39 -8.32 -15.28
C VAL A 353 -31.19 -9.43 -14.58
N ASP A 354 -30.54 -10.25 -13.75
CA ASP A 354 -31.19 -11.45 -13.22
C ASP A 354 -32.12 -11.13 -12.05
N ILE A 355 -31.81 -10.12 -11.22
CA ILE A 355 -32.57 -9.78 -10.01
C ILE A 355 -33.47 -8.56 -10.22
N GLU A 356 -32.90 -7.44 -10.66
CA GLU A 356 -33.65 -6.17 -10.83
C GLU A 356 -34.39 -6.09 -12.17
N LYS A 357 -34.20 -7.08 -13.05
CA LYS A 357 -34.92 -7.26 -14.32
C LYS A 357 -34.77 -6.10 -15.31
N LEU A 358 -33.62 -5.42 -15.28
CA LEU A 358 -33.24 -4.47 -16.33
C LEU A 358 -32.91 -5.22 -17.63
N ASP A 359 -33.20 -4.59 -18.77
CA ASP A 359 -32.68 -5.06 -20.04
C ASP A 359 -31.15 -4.93 -20.08
N TRP A 360 -30.53 -5.74 -20.94
CA TRP A 360 -29.07 -5.85 -21.00
C TRP A 360 -28.38 -4.52 -21.32
N ASP A 361 -28.90 -3.77 -22.29
CA ASP A 361 -28.26 -2.55 -22.78
C ASP A 361 -28.31 -1.45 -21.72
N THR A 362 -29.46 -1.29 -21.04
CA THR A 362 -29.59 -0.39 -19.88
C THR A 362 -28.67 -0.81 -18.74
N ALA A 363 -28.64 -2.09 -18.38
CA ALA A 363 -27.76 -2.60 -17.32
C ALA A 363 -26.28 -2.36 -17.64
N TRP A 364 -25.89 -2.56 -18.90
CA TRP A 364 -24.51 -2.40 -19.35
C TRP A 364 -24.09 -0.93 -19.38
N ASP A 365 -24.96 -0.02 -19.82
CA ASP A 365 -24.70 1.42 -19.78
C ASP A 365 -24.47 1.90 -18.34
N LEU A 366 -25.38 1.54 -17.41
CA LEU A 366 -25.25 1.89 -15.99
C LEU A 366 -23.97 1.31 -15.39
N THR A 367 -23.63 0.07 -15.73
CA THR A 367 -22.41 -0.60 -15.28
C THR A 367 -21.16 0.16 -15.72
N ARG A 368 -21.04 0.46 -17.02
CA ARG A 368 -19.87 1.19 -17.56
C ARG A 368 -19.71 2.57 -16.94
N ARG A 369 -20.80 3.32 -16.76
CA ARG A 369 -20.77 4.66 -16.13
C ARG A 369 -20.44 4.62 -14.63
N THR A 370 -20.62 3.48 -13.97
CA THR A 370 -20.33 3.33 -12.53
C THR A 370 -18.85 2.99 -12.27
N PHE A 371 -18.23 2.17 -13.12
CA PHE A 371 -16.90 1.62 -12.86
C PHE A 371 -15.77 2.42 -13.49
N ALA A 372 -14.68 2.57 -12.73
CA ALA A 372 -13.37 3.03 -13.19
C ALA A 372 -12.27 2.06 -12.74
N TYR A 373 -11.23 1.89 -13.57
CA TYR A 373 -10.16 0.91 -13.37
C TYR A 373 -8.79 1.56 -13.27
N THR A 374 -8.02 1.23 -12.23
CA THR A 374 -6.62 1.62 -12.10
C THR A 374 -5.70 0.43 -12.32
N ASN A 375 -4.77 0.56 -13.26
CA ASN A 375 -3.73 -0.44 -13.51
C ASN A 375 -2.44 -0.10 -12.75
N HIS A 376 -1.82 -1.10 -12.12
CA HIS A 376 -0.58 -0.93 -11.33
C HIS A 376 0.63 -1.70 -11.87
N THR A 377 0.53 -2.32 -13.04
CA THR A 377 1.60 -3.17 -13.58
C THR A 377 1.61 -3.23 -15.11
N VAL A 378 2.82 -3.24 -15.65
CA VAL A 378 3.12 -3.50 -17.07
C VAL A 378 3.65 -4.91 -17.31
N LEU A 379 4.01 -5.63 -16.24
CA LEU A 379 4.59 -6.97 -16.35
C LEU A 379 3.51 -7.99 -16.73
N PRO A 380 3.65 -8.73 -17.85
CA PRO A 380 2.65 -9.69 -18.30
C PRO A 380 2.33 -10.78 -17.27
N GLU A 381 3.33 -11.20 -16.49
CA GLU A 381 3.15 -12.20 -15.43
C GLU A 381 2.28 -11.74 -14.25
N ALA A 382 2.06 -10.43 -14.11
CA ALA A 382 1.26 -9.86 -13.03
C ALA A 382 -0.19 -9.54 -13.46
N LEU A 383 -0.53 -9.71 -14.74
CA LEU A 383 -1.91 -9.54 -15.23
C LEU A 383 -2.72 -10.81 -15.00
N GLU A 384 -3.84 -10.70 -14.31
CA GLU A 384 -4.67 -11.86 -13.94
C GLU A 384 -5.37 -12.48 -15.15
N ARG A 385 -5.11 -13.78 -15.35
CA ARG A 385 -5.66 -14.61 -16.43
C ARG A 385 -6.25 -15.88 -15.83
N TRP A 386 -7.54 -15.87 -15.53
CA TRP A 386 -8.21 -17.00 -14.88
C TRP A 386 -8.59 -18.08 -15.89
N PRO A 387 -8.25 -19.37 -15.64
CA PRO A 387 -8.71 -20.46 -16.50
C PRO A 387 -10.24 -20.50 -16.59
N VAL A 388 -10.76 -20.70 -17.81
CA VAL A 388 -12.21 -20.75 -18.06
C VAL A 388 -12.86 -21.86 -17.24
N ASP A 389 -12.28 -23.06 -17.19
CA ASP A 389 -12.84 -24.21 -16.46
C ASP A 389 -13.02 -23.93 -14.96
N LEU A 390 -12.13 -23.11 -14.38
CA LEU A 390 -12.22 -22.69 -12.98
C LEU A 390 -13.41 -21.75 -12.78
N LEU A 391 -13.58 -20.76 -13.67
CA LEU A 391 -14.73 -19.85 -13.65
C LEU A 391 -16.04 -20.56 -13.94
N GLU A 392 -16.05 -21.52 -14.87
CA GLU A 392 -17.22 -22.34 -15.20
C GLU A 392 -17.70 -23.13 -13.99
N THR A 393 -16.77 -23.72 -13.25
CA THR A 393 -17.08 -24.50 -12.04
C THR A 393 -17.54 -23.60 -10.90
N LEU A 394 -16.82 -22.50 -10.64
CA LEU A 394 -17.05 -21.69 -9.44
C LEU A 394 -18.14 -20.64 -9.61
N LEU A 395 -18.24 -20.02 -10.79
CA LEU A 395 -19.07 -18.85 -11.10
C LEU A 395 -19.71 -18.98 -12.50
N PRO A 396 -20.51 -20.04 -12.74
CA PRO A 396 -21.02 -20.37 -14.08
C PRO A 396 -21.84 -19.25 -14.72
N ARG A 397 -22.64 -18.52 -13.92
CA ARG A 397 -23.45 -17.40 -14.42
C ARG A 397 -22.58 -16.22 -14.86
N HIS A 398 -21.52 -15.92 -14.12
CA HIS A 398 -20.60 -14.83 -14.45
C HIS A 398 -19.83 -15.14 -15.73
N LEU A 399 -19.44 -16.39 -15.95
CA LEU A 399 -18.79 -16.80 -17.19
C LEU A 399 -19.70 -16.56 -18.41
N GLN A 400 -21.00 -16.89 -18.32
CA GLN A 400 -21.97 -16.58 -19.39
C GLN A 400 -22.07 -15.07 -19.66
N ILE A 401 -22.12 -14.26 -18.61
CA ILE A 401 -22.16 -12.79 -18.71
C ILE A 401 -20.86 -12.28 -19.36
N ILE A 402 -19.70 -12.79 -18.97
CA ILE A 402 -18.40 -12.43 -19.56
C ILE A 402 -18.36 -12.80 -21.05
N TYR A 403 -18.86 -13.97 -21.44
CA TYR A 403 -18.95 -14.34 -22.85
C TYR A 403 -19.87 -13.41 -23.64
N GLN A 404 -21.01 -13.02 -23.07
CA GLN A 404 -21.92 -12.08 -23.73
C GLN A 404 -21.31 -10.67 -23.86
N ILE A 405 -20.60 -10.19 -22.81
CA ILE A 405 -19.80 -8.94 -22.89
C ILE A 405 -18.75 -9.05 -24.01
N ASN A 406 -18.03 -10.17 -24.07
CA ASN A 406 -17.02 -10.40 -25.09
C ASN A 406 -17.61 -10.42 -26.50
N GLN A 407 -18.74 -11.10 -26.70
CA GLN A 407 -19.41 -11.18 -28.01
C GLN A 407 -19.80 -9.78 -28.49
N ILE A 408 -20.51 -9.00 -27.67
CA ILE A 408 -20.94 -7.63 -28.02
C ILE A 408 -19.73 -6.72 -28.27
N HIS A 409 -18.66 -6.87 -27.47
CA HIS A 409 -17.42 -6.14 -27.69
C HIS A 409 -16.80 -6.48 -29.05
N LEU A 410 -16.63 -7.76 -29.36
CA LEU A 410 -16.01 -8.22 -30.61
C LEU A 410 -16.88 -7.90 -31.83
N ASP A 411 -18.21 -7.93 -31.72
CA ASP A 411 -19.11 -7.49 -32.79
C ASP A 411 -18.89 -5.99 -33.11
N ARG A 412 -18.71 -5.15 -32.07
CA ARG A 412 -18.33 -3.73 -32.25
C ARG A 412 -16.95 -3.60 -32.91
N ILE A 413 -15.97 -4.41 -32.52
CA ILE A 413 -14.62 -4.39 -33.14
C ILE A 413 -14.69 -4.81 -34.60
N ALA A 414 -15.42 -5.88 -34.93
CA ALA A 414 -15.58 -6.37 -36.30
C ALA A 414 -16.29 -5.35 -37.19
N ALA A 415 -17.26 -4.62 -36.66
CA ALA A 415 -17.94 -3.54 -37.38
C ALA A 415 -17.03 -2.32 -37.65
N LEU A 416 -16.11 -2.00 -36.73
CA LEU A 416 -15.18 -0.86 -36.86
C LEU A 416 -13.93 -1.19 -37.68
N TYR A 417 -13.46 -2.43 -37.63
CA TYR A 417 -12.28 -2.93 -38.33
C TYR A 417 -12.63 -4.21 -39.10
N PRO A 418 -13.42 -4.11 -40.19
CA PRO A 418 -13.71 -5.27 -41.03
C PRO A 418 -12.40 -5.90 -41.52
N GLU A 419 -12.33 -7.24 -41.52
CA GLU A 419 -11.19 -8.04 -41.98
C GLU A 419 -9.94 -8.08 -41.07
N ASP A 420 -9.87 -7.31 -39.98
CA ASP A 420 -8.75 -7.36 -39.02
C ASP A 420 -8.95 -8.42 -37.93
N MET A 421 -8.73 -9.69 -38.32
CA MET A 421 -8.90 -10.85 -37.44
C MET A 421 -7.89 -10.87 -36.28
N ASP A 422 -6.71 -10.27 -36.43
CA ASP A 422 -5.73 -10.23 -35.35
C ASP A 422 -6.14 -9.24 -34.25
N LYS A 423 -6.75 -8.11 -34.64
CA LYS A 423 -7.31 -7.17 -33.67
C LYS A 423 -8.47 -7.77 -32.89
N LEU A 424 -9.33 -8.55 -33.53
CA LEU A 424 -10.37 -9.32 -32.82
C LEU A 424 -9.76 -10.28 -31.80
N ARG A 425 -8.73 -11.04 -32.19
CA ARG A 425 -8.05 -11.99 -31.31
C ARG A 425 -7.38 -11.31 -30.12
N THR A 426 -6.66 -10.20 -30.36
CA THR A 426 -5.88 -9.50 -29.33
C THR A 426 -6.72 -8.63 -28.40
N MET A 427 -7.92 -8.20 -28.82
CA MET A 427 -8.85 -7.42 -27.99
C MET A 427 -9.91 -8.29 -27.29
N SER A 428 -9.97 -9.58 -27.58
CA SER A 428 -10.86 -10.53 -26.90
C SER A 428 -10.59 -10.55 -25.38
N LEU A 429 -11.67 -10.65 -24.60
CA LEU A 429 -11.58 -10.96 -23.16
C LEU A 429 -11.17 -12.42 -22.93
N ILE A 430 -11.29 -13.28 -23.95
CA ILE A 430 -11.00 -14.71 -23.90
C ILE A 430 -9.75 -15.00 -24.71
N GLU A 431 -8.73 -15.53 -24.05
CA GLU A 431 -7.49 -15.99 -24.66
C GLU A 431 -7.61 -17.48 -24.99
N GLU A 432 -7.26 -17.85 -26.23
CA GLU A 432 -7.41 -19.21 -26.76
C GLU A 432 -6.11 -20.04 -26.67
N ASP A 433 -4.94 -19.38 -26.58
CA ASP A 433 -3.64 -20.04 -26.64
C ASP A 433 -3.36 -20.90 -25.38
N GLY A 434 -3.13 -22.20 -25.59
CA GLY A 434 -2.85 -23.16 -24.51
C GLY A 434 -4.12 -23.62 -23.81
N CYS A 435 -4.39 -23.10 -22.61
CA CYS A 435 -5.68 -23.30 -21.92
C CYS A 435 -6.49 -22.01 -22.00
N LYS A 436 -7.80 -22.11 -22.24
CA LYS A 436 -8.67 -20.94 -22.36
C LYS A 436 -8.64 -20.14 -21.06
N ARG A 437 -8.45 -18.82 -21.16
CA ARG A 437 -8.39 -17.92 -20.00
C ARG A 437 -9.22 -16.67 -20.23
N VAL A 438 -9.77 -16.14 -19.15
CA VAL A 438 -10.37 -14.81 -19.11
C VAL A 438 -9.29 -13.80 -18.72
N ASN A 439 -9.04 -12.81 -19.57
CA ASN A 439 -8.14 -11.70 -19.30
C ASN A 439 -8.89 -10.62 -18.51
N MET A 440 -8.58 -10.50 -17.23
CA MET A 440 -9.31 -9.61 -16.32
C MET A 440 -9.03 -8.14 -16.59
N ALA A 441 -7.85 -7.80 -17.12
CA ALA A 441 -7.52 -6.44 -17.52
C ALA A 441 -8.38 -5.99 -18.72
N HIS A 442 -8.58 -6.86 -19.71
CA HIS A 442 -9.46 -6.58 -20.85
C HIS A 442 -10.92 -6.40 -20.38
N LEU A 443 -11.39 -7.25 -19.45
CA LEU A 443 -12.72 -7.09 -18.85
C LEU A 443 -12.87 -5.74 -18.14
N CYS A 444 -11.89 -5.34 -17.32
CA CYS A 444 -11.87 -4.05 -16.63
C CYS A 444 -11.90 -2.88 -17.62
N ILE A 445 -11.07 -2.93 -18.67
CA ILE A 445 -11.02 -1.89 -19.69
C ILE A 445 -12.38 -1.80 -20.38
N VAL A 446 -12.98 -2.90 -20.83
CA VAL A 446 -14.26 -2.88 -21.56
C VAL A 446 -15.42 -2.43 -20.67
N GLY A 447 -15.45 -2.84 -19.40
CA GLY A 447 -16.53 -2.57 -18.45
C GLY A 447 -16.44 -1.26 -17.66
N SER A 448 -15.42 -0.43 -17.90
CA SER A 448 -15.24 0.86 -17.18
C SER A 448 -15.42 2.07 -18.10
N HIS A 449 -15.71 3.26 -17.55
CA HIS A 449 -15.71 4.52 -18.32
C HIS A 449 -14.35 5.24 -18.29
N ALA A 450 -13.49 4.91 -17.31
CA ALA A 450 -12.15 5.47 -17.18
C ALA A 450 -11.14 4.37 -16.83
N VAL A 451 -9.94 4.48 -17.40
CA VAL A 451 -8.78 3.62 -17.14
C VAL A 451 -7.60 4.52 -16.86
N ASN A 452 -6.86 4.30 -15.78
CA ASN A 452 -5.70 5.13 -15.47
C ASN A 452 -4.46 4.33 -15.08
N GLY A 453 -3.30 4.86 -15.45
CA GLY A 453 -2.03 4.48 -14.86
C GLY A 453 -1.71 5.32 -13.62
N VAL A 454 -0.56 5.04 -13.00
CA VAL A 454 -0.18 5.54 -11.67
C VAL A 454 1.08 6.40 -11.62
N ALA A 455 1.62 6.72 -12.78
CA ALA A 455 2.68 7.69 -13.05
C ALA A 455 2.60 8.05 -14.54
N GLU A 456 3.13 9.19 -14.94
CA GLU A 456 3.00 9.66 -16.34
C GLU A 456 3.66 8.67 -17.33
N ILE A 457 4.90 8.26 -17.06
CA ILE A 457 5.62 7.27 -17.88
C ILE A 457 4.85 5.94 -18.00
N HIS A 458 4.29 5.46 -16.89
CA HIS A 458 3.50 4.25 -16.87
C HIS A 458 2.21 4.38 -17.67
N SER A 459 1.49 5.49 -17.49
CA SER A 459 0.28 5.84 -18.23
C SER A 459 0.56 5.90 -19.74
N ASN A 460 1.75 6.34 -20.15
CA ASN A 460 2.17 6.34 -21.54
C ASN A 460 2.52 4.93 -22.05
N ILE A 461 3.18 4.09 -21.25
CA ILE A 461 3.46 2.68 -21.61
C ILE A 461 2.16 1.89 -21.80
N ILE A 462 1.18 2.05 -20.91
CA ILE A 462 -0.12 1.35 -21.06
C ILE A 462 -0.87 1.80 -22.32
N LYS A 463 -0.80 3.08 -22.68
CA LYS A 463 -1.45 3.64 -23.88
C LYS A 463 -0.78 3.21 -25.18
N THR A 464 0.56 3.15 -25.20
CA THR A 464 1.33 2.98 -26.43
C THR A 464 1.78 1.54 -26.68
N GLN A 465 1.83 0.71 -25.63
CA GLN A 465 2.35 -0.66 -25.72
C GLN A 465 1.33 -1.69 -25.22
N VAL A 466 0.99 -1.66 -23.92
CA VAL A 466 0.25 -2.76 -23.27
C VAL A 466 -1.20 -2.86 -23.74
N PHE A 467 -1.92 -1.73 -23.78
CA PHE A 467 -3.33 -1.66 -24.16
C PHE A 467 -3.55 -0.78 -25.38
N ARG A 468 -2.57 -0.72 -26.28
CA ARG A 468 -2.58 0.13 -27.47
C ARG A 468 -3.88 0.03 -28.26
N ASN A 469 -4.32 -1.19 -28.57
CA ASN A 469 -5.52 -1.41 -29.36
C ASN A 469 -6.78 -0.84 -28.69
N PHE A 470 -6.88 -0.88 -27.36
CA PHE A 470 -7.97 -0.27 -26.60
C PHE A 470 -7.85 1.25 -26.51
N SER A 471 -6.62 1.76 -26.35
CA SER A 471 -6.35 3.20 -26.32
C SER A 471 -6.63 3.87 -27.67
N ASP A 472 -6.28 3.22 -28.78
CA ASP A 472 -6.58 3.70 -30.13
C ASP A 472 -8.10 3.73 -30.40
N LEU A 473 -8.87 2.81 -29.77
CA LEU A 473 -10.32 2.75 -29.88
C LEU A 473 -11.04 3.81 -29.03
N GLU A 474 -10.65 3.98 -27.77
CA GLU A 474 -11.30 4.89 -26.80
C GLU A 474 -10.26 5.79 -26.10
N PRO A 475 -9.58 6.73 -26.82
CA PRO A 475 -8.43 7.45 -26.28
C PRO A 475 -8.75 8.31 -25.05
N LYS A 476 -9.96 8.88 -24.99
CA LYS A 476 -10.43 9.70 -23.85
C LYS A 476 -10.58 8.90 -22.55
N LYS A 477 -10.65 7.57 -22.65
CA LYS A 477 -10.78 6.66 -21.51
C LYS A 477 -9.50 6.56 -20.69
N PHE A 478 -8.35 6.67 -21.35
CA PHE A 478 -7.04 6.45 -20.75
C PHE A 478 -6.48 7.75 -20.16
N GLN A 479 -6.39 7.79 -18.84
CA GLN A 479 -5.92 8.93 -18.05
C GLN A 479 -4.61 8.59 -17.31
N ASN A 480 -4.01 9.60 -16.69
CA ASN A 480 -2.97 9.44 -15.68
C ASN A 480 -3.51 9.93 -14.32
N LYS A 481 -3.10 9.27 -13.25
CA LYS A 481 -3.27 9.73 -11.87
C LYS A 481 -2.01 9.34 -11.09
N THR A 482 -1.00 10.20 -11.13
CA THR A 482 0.26 9.93 -10.43
C THR A 482 -0.03 9.66 -8.96
N ASN A 483 0.52 8.58 -8.41
CA ASN A 483 0.36 8.23 -7.00
C ASN A 483 0.79 9.35 -6.05
N GLY A 484 0.39 9.22 -4.79
CA GLY A 484 0.82 10.08 -3.71
C GLY A 484 0.80 9.38 -2.36
N ILE A 485 1.36 10.04 -1.36
CA ILE A 485 1.42 9.60 0.03
C ILE A 485 0.78 10.64 0.95
N THR A 486 0.18 10.19 2.06
CA THR A 486 -0.38 11.11 3.04
C THR A 486 0.74 11.77 3.87
N PRO A 487 0.84 13.11 3.91
CA PRO A 487 1.81 13.80 4.77
C PRO A 487 1.51 13.63 6.27
N ARG A 488 0.27 13.25 6.66
CA ARG A 488 -0.09 13.02 8.07
C ARG A 488 0.71 11.87 8.65
N ARG A 489 0.75 10.72 7.97
CA ARG A 489 1.54 9.56 8.43
C ARG A 489 3.01 9.69 8.08
N TRP A 490 3.32 10.12 6.86
CA TRP A 490 4.67 10.05 6.31
C TRP A 490 5.53 11.30 6.53
N LEU A 491 5.06 12.25 7.34
CA LEU A 491 5.87 13.35 7.86
C LEU A 491 5.47 13.69 9.30
N LEU A 492 4.21 14.08 9.52
CA LEU A 492 3.78 14.56 10.83
C LEU A 492 3.86 13.50 11.93
N LEU A 493 3.45 12.27 11.64
CA LEU A 493 3.52 11.13 12.55
C LEU A 493 4.96 10.62 12.71
N CYS A 494 5.61 10.24 11.61
CA CYS A 494 6.89 9.53 11.69
C CYS A 494 8.11 10.43 11.92
N ASN A 495 8.02 11.73 11.61
CA ASN A 495 9.14 12.66 11.70
C ASN A 495 8.69 14.02 12.29
N PRO A 496 8.18 14.03 13.53
CA PRO A 496 7.65 15.23 14.16
C PRO A 496 8.69 16.33 14.33
N GLY A 497 9.98 15.98 14.47
CA GLY A 497 11.06 16.97 14.54
C GLY A 497 11.27 17.74 13.23
N LEU A 498 11.15 17.07 12.08
CA LEU A 498 11.22 17.75 10.78
C LEU A 498 9.94 18.55 10.51
N ALA A 499 8.79 17.99 10.87
CA ALA A 499 7.51 18.67 10.76
C ALA A 499 7.54 20.02 11.51
N GLU A 500 7.99 20.02 12.77
CA GLU A 500 8.09 21.24 13.59
C GLU A 500 8.99 22.28 12.96
N LEU A 501 10.18 21.87 12.52
CA LEU A 501 11.13 22.77 11.89
C LEU A 501 10.55 23.43 10.62
N ILE A 502 9.73 22.70 9.86
CA ILE A 502 9.00 23.26 8.72
C ILE A 502 7.94 24.25 9.19
N ALA A 503 7.14 23.91 10.21
CA ALA A 503 6.10 24.80 10.72
C ALA A 503 6.66 26.10 11.31
N GLU A 504 7.82 26.08 11.96
CA GLU A 504 8.49 27.26 12.50
C GLU A 504 8.80 28.31 11.41
N VAL A 505 9.06 27.88 10.17
CA VAL A 505 9.43 28.77 9.06
C VAL A 505 8.27 29.12 8.12
N ILE A 506 7.31 28.21 7.90
CA ILE A 506 6.23 28.41 6.91
C ILE A 506 4.80 28.23 7.45
N GLY A 507 4.64 27.93 8.74
CA GLY A 507 3.34 27.64 9.37
C GLY A 507 2.86 26.21 9.15
N GLU A 508 1.68 25.86 9.67
CA GLU A 508 1.17 24.47 9.74
C GLU A 508 0.27 24.05 8.56
N ASP A 509 -0.12 25.00 7.69
CA ASP A 509 -1.07 24.75 6.60
C ASP A 509 -0.56 23.72 5.58
N TYR A 510 0.76 23.49 5.51
CA TYR A 510 1.35 22.52 4.58
C TYR A 510 0.85 21.08 4.81
N VAL A 511 0.32 20.76 5.99
CA VAL A 511 -0.20 19.41 6.28
C VAL A 511 -1.45 19.08 5.46
N LYS A 512 -2.21 20.12 5.07
CA LYS A 512 -3.37 20.03 4.18
C LYS A 512 -3.04 20.43 2.74
N ASP A 513 -2.05 21.29 2.56
CA ASP A 513 -1.58 21.72 1.24
C ASP A 513 -0.07 21.58 1.13
N LEU A 514 0.37 20.39 0.74
CA LEU A 514 1.80 20.06 0.67
C LEU A 514 2.56 20.90 -0.38
N SER A 515 1.86 21.59 -1.30
CA SER A 515 2.51 22.49 -2.26
C SER A 515 3.24 23.66 -1.58
N GLN A 516 2.84 24.03 -0.36
CA GLN A 516 3.48 25.09 0.40
C GLN A 516 4.93 24.79 0.80
N LEU A 517 5.37 23.53 0.74
CA LEU A 517 6.77 23.17 0.98
C LEU A 517 7.73 23.86 0.00
N GLN A 518 7.26 24.32 -1.17
CA GLN A 518 8.08 25.11 -2.10
C GLN A 518 8.66 26.38 -1.46
N LYS A 519 8.01 26.95 -0.44
CA LYS A 519 8.50 28.10 0.33
C LYS A 519 9.83 27.83 1.05
N LEU A 520 10.19 26.55 1.28
CA LEU A 520 11.47 26.18 1.88
C LEU A 520 12.67 26.52 0.99
N ASN A 521 12.47 26.78 -0.31
CA ASN A 521 13.52 27.24 -1.21
C ASN A 521 14.13 28.58 -0.75
N ASP A 522 13.36 29.45 -0.10
CA ASP A 522 13.84 30.73 0.43
C ASP A 522 14.85 30.55 1.58
N PHE A 523 14.90 29.36 2.19
CA PHE A 523 15.76 29.02 3.33
C PHE A 523 16.93 28.10 2.96
N VAL A 524 17.12 27.78 1.66
CA VAL A 524 18.18 26.86 1.21
C VAL A 524 19.60 27.36 1.51
N ASP A 525 19.78 28.67 1.62
CA ASP A 525 21.06 29.30 1.96
C ASP A 525 21.11 29.79 3.42
N ASP A 526 20.03 29.61 4.19
CA ASP A 526 19.98 29.99 5.60
C ASP A 526 20.80 29.04 6.46
N ALA A 527 21.80 29.59 7.16
CA ALA A 527 22.76 28.80 7.92
C ALA A 527 22.14 28.12 9.15
N ALA A 528 21.11 28.72 9.75
CA ALA A 528 20.42 28.14 10.90
C ALA A 528 19.54 26.97 10.44
N PHE A 529 18.75 27.17 9.39
CA PHE A 529 17.87 26.14 8.83
C PHE A 529 18.66 24.93 8.32
N ILE A 530 19.76 25.13 7.59
CA ILE A 530 20.66 24.02 7.19
C ILE A 530 21.16 23.22 8.39
N ARG A 531 21.61 23.91 9.45
CA ARG A 531 22.09 23.24 10.67
C ARG A 531 20.97 22.45 11.34
N ASP A 532 19.78 23.00 11.40
CA ASP A 532 18.67 22.42 12.14
C ASP A 532 18.06 21.22 11.38
N VAL A 533 17.98 21.27 10.04
CA VAL A 533 17.62 20.11 9.19
C VAL A 533 18.63 18.97 9.37
N SER A 534 19.93 19.29 9.35
CA SER A 534 21.00 18.30 9.57
C SER A 534 20.91 17.68 10.97
N LYS A 535 20.60 18.49 12.00
CA LYS A 535 20.41 18.03 13.36
C LYS A 535 19.24 17.05 13.48
N VAL A 536 18.08 17.35 12.90
CA VAL A 536 16.91 16.45 12.92
C VAL A 536 17.26 15.11 12.28
N LYS A 537 17.93 15.10 11.13
CA LYS A 537 18.40 13.86 10.49
C LYS A 537 19.32 13.06 11.41
N GLN A 538 20.27 13.71 12.08
CA GLN A 538 21.19 13.05 12.99
C GLN A 538 20.47 12.46 14.22
N ASP A 539 19.50 13.17 14.79
CA ASP A 539 18.71 12.70 15.92
C ASP A 539 17.86 11.46 15.53
N ASN A 540 17.25 11.47 14.33
CA ASN A 540 16.54 10.30 13.78
C ASN A 540 17.47 9.09 13.57
N LYS A 541 18.68 9.30 13.06
CA LYS A 541 19.69 8.24 12.88
C LYS A 541 20.14 7.62 14.19
N VAL A 542 20.28 8.44 15.24
CA VAL A 542 20.61 7.96 16.59
C VAL A 542 19.45 7.15 17.15
N LYS A 543 18.20 7.62 17.04
CA LYS A 543 17.00 6.89 17.49
C LYS A 543 16.88 5.54 16.78
N PHE A 544 17.09 5.50 15.47
CA PHE A 544 17.05 4.24 14.71
C PHE A 544 18.21 3.29 15.07
N GLY A 545 19.41 3.82 15.31
CA GLY A 545 20.53 3.02 15.80
C GLY A 545 20.27 2.38 17.16
N GLN A 546 19.61 3.11 18.08
CA GLN A 546 19.19 2.59 19.38
C GLN A 546 18.14 1.48 19.23
N TYR A 547 17.15 1.68 18.35
CA TYR A 547 16.15 0.67 18.03
C TYR A 547 16.79 -0.63 17.52
N LEU A 548 17.76 -0.54 16.60
CA LEU A 548 18.47 -1.72 16.09
C LEU A 548 19.31 -2.43 17.15
N GLU A 549 19.91 -1.69 18.09
CA GLU A 549 20.67 -2.26 19.21
C GLU A 549 19.73 -2.96 20.22
N GLN A 550 18.55 -2.39 20.49
CA GLN A 550 17.57 -2.96 21.42
C GLN A 550 16.89 -4.21 20.85
N GLU A 551 16.32 -4.11 19.65
CA GLU A 551 15.49 -5.17 19.07
C GLU A 551 16.30 -6.27 18.40
N TYR A 552 17.38 -5.90 17.70
CA TYR A 552 18.15 -6.83 16.88
C TYR A 552 19.56 -7.08 17.40
N ARG A 553 19.97 -6.39 18.48
CA ARG A 553 21.33 -6.47 19.06
C ARG A 553 22.43 -6.11 18.05
N VAL A 554 22.10 -5.25 17.08
CA VAL A 554 23.04 -4.79 16.05
C VAL A 554 23.44 -3.35 16.31
N LYS A 555 24.71 -3.16 16.70
CA LYS A 555 25.29 -1.83 16.85
C LYS A 555 25.77 -1.28 15.51
N ILE A 556 25.36 -0.05 15.20
CA ILE A 556 25.76 0.68 14.00
C ILE A 556 26.43 2.01 14.33
N ASN A 557 27.14 2.57 13.36
CA ASN A 557 27.76 3.89 13.47
C ASN A 557 26.76 4.97 12.99
N PRO A 558 26.14 5.78 13.86
CA PRO A 558 25.18 6.80 13.43
C PRO A 558 25.82 7.97 12.66
N ALA A 559 27.15 8.05 12.57
CA ALA A 559 27.85 9.02 11.74
C ALA A 559 28.11 8.52 10.30
N SER A 560 27.90 7.23 10.02
CA SER A 560 27.95 6.72 8.65
C SER A 560 26.78 7.25 7.83
N MET A 561 26.88 7.19 6.51
CA MET A 561 25.74 7.37 5.63
C MET A 561 24.80 6.16 5.73
N PHE A 562 23.51 6.40 6.00
CA PHE A 562 22.48 5.38 5.99
C PHE A 562 21.93 5.22 4.57
N ASP A 563 22.35 4.14 3.93
CA ASP A 563 22.05 3.75 2.56
C ASP A 563 20.98 2.65 2.60
N VAL A 564 19.75 2.96 2.16
CA VAL A 564 18.57 2.16 2.48
C VAL A 564 17.82 1.70 1.24
N HIS A 565 17.62 0.38 1.14
CA HIS A 565 16.84 -0.27 0.11
C HIS A 565 15.74 -1.15 0.74
N VAL A 566 14.59 -0.54 1.08
CA VAL A 566 13.46 -1.24 1.71
C VAL A 566 12.22 -1.30 0.81
N LYS A 567 11.89 -2.50 0.34
CA LYS A 567 10.73 -2.82 -0.52
C LYS A 567 10.59 -4.33 -0.66
N ARG A 568 9.48 -4.83 -1.21
CA ARG A 568 9.32 -6.26 -1.53
C ARG A 568 10.55 -6.78 -2.30
N ILE A 569 11.04 -7.97 -1.96
CA ILE A 569 12.17 -8.57 -2.67
C ILE A 569 11.67 -9.11 -4.01
N HIS A 570 12.28 -8.65 -5.10
CA HIS A 570 11.91 -9.04 -6.45
C HIS A 570 13.06 -8.77 -7.42
N GLU A 571 13.25 -9.61 -8.43
CA GLU A 571 14.33 -9.46 -9.41
C GLU A 571 14.34 -8.08 -10.11
N TYR A 572 13.19 -7.57 -10.58
CA TYR A 572 13.10 -6.24 -11.22
C TYR A 572 13.45 -5.05 -10.31
N LYS A 573 13.34 -5.22 -8.99
CA LYS A 573 13.71 -4.19 -8.00
C LYS A 573 15.22 -4.16 -7.72
N ARG A 574 15.95 -5.13 -8.27
CA ARG A 574 17.41 -5.21 -8.33
C ARG A 574 18.12 -5.03 -6.98
N GLN A 575 17.60 -5.62 -5.90
CA GLN A 575 18.39 -5.77 -4.67
C GLN A 575 19.71 -6.51 -4.92
N LEU A 576 19.76 -7.35 -5.96
CA LEU A 576 21.01 -7.94 -6.48
C LEU A 576 22.03 -6.90 -6.91
N LEU A 577 21.64 -5.89 -7.72
CA LEU A 577 22.54 -4.83 -8.14
C LEU A 577 23.15 -4.09 -6.95
N ASN A 578 22.34 -3.79 -5.92
CA ASN A 578 22.84 -3.23 -4.67
C ASN A 578 23.82 -4.18 -3.96
N CYS A 579 23.49 -5.48 -3.88
CA CYS A 579 24.37 -6.48 -3.28
C CYS A 579 25.73 -6.59 -4.00
N LEU A 580 25.77 -6.48 -5.33
CA LEU A 580 27.03 -6.48 -6.09
C LEU A 580 27.89 -5.25 -5.75
N HIS A 581 27.28 -4.07 -5.60
CA HIS A 581 27.97 -2.85 -5.15
C HIS A 581 28.57 -3.00 -3.75
N ILE A 582 27.84 -3.61 -2.80
CA ILE A 582 28.35 -3.90 -1.45
C ILE A 582 29.63 -4.75 -1.53
N ILE A 583 29.65 -5.78 -2.38
CA ILE A 583 30.82 -6.65 -2.56
C ILE A 583 31.99 -5.87 -3.19
N VAL A 584 31.72 -4.98 -4.15
CA VAL A 584 32.75 -4.08 -4.70
C VAL A 584 33.34 -3.19 -3.61
N MET A 585 32.51 -2.54 -2.79
CA MET A 585 32.99 -1.72 -1.67
C MET A 585 33.88 -2.53 -0.73
N TYR A 586 33.44 -3.73 -0.33
CA TYR A 586 34.22 -4.65 0.50
C TYR A 586 35.59 -4.97 -0.14
N ASN A 587 35.61 -5.33 -1.42
CA ASN A 587 36.83 -5.64 -2.14
C ASN A 587 37.79 -4.44 -2.24
N ARG A 588 37.27 -3.24 -2.52
CA ARG A 588 38.05 -2.00 -2.56
C ARG A 588 38.66 -1.66 -1.20
N ILE A 589 37.91 -1.82 -0.12
CA ILE A 589 38.39 -1.64 1.26
C ILE A 589 39.51 -2.63 1.57
N ARG A 590 39.32 -3.92 1.25
CA ARG A 590 40.33 -4.96 1.44
C ARG A 590 41.61 -4.72 0.65
N LYS A 591 41.48 -4.20 -0.58
CA LYS A 591 42.60 -3.90 -1.46
C LYS A 591 43.43 -2.71 -0.97
N ASN A 592 42.79 -1.68 -0.43
CA ASN A 592 43.48 -0.52 0.15
C ASN A 592 42.84 -0.09 1.49
N PRO A 593 43.15 -0.78 2.59
CA PRO A 593 42.53 -0.51 3.89
C PRO A 593 42.80 0.89 4.44
N ALA A 594 43.85 1.57 4.00
CA ALA A 594 44.20 2.91 4.45
C ALA A 594 43.47 4.04 3.69
N ALA A 595 42.79 3.72 2.57
CA ALA A 595 42.10 4.74 1.79
C ALA A 595 40.92 5.40 2.57
N PRO A 596 40.64 6.70 2.30
CA PRO A 596 39.62 7.49 3.01
C PRO A 596 38.21 7.22 2.47
N PHE A 597 37.69 6.02 2.67
CA PHE A 597 36.31 5.68 2.32
C PHE A 597 35.30 6.42 3.20
N VAL A 598 34.22 6.91 2.61
CA VAL A 598 33.04 7.40 3.36
C VAL A 598 32.39 6.22 4.08
N PRO A 599 32.25 6.25 5.42
CA PRO A 599 31.62 5.15 6.13
C PRO A 599 30.16 4.98 5.73
N ARG A 600 29.73 3.73 5.46
CA ARG A 600 28.34 3.41 5.11
C ARG A 600 27.73 2.34 6.00
N THR A 601 26.45 2.49 6.29
CA THR A 601 25.59 1.44 6.82
C THR A 601 24.51 1.18 5.78
N VAL A 602 24.69 0.07 5.05
CA VAL A 602 23.77 -0.35 3.99
C VAL A 602 22.69 -1.24 4.60
N ILE A 603 21.44 -0.83 4.49
CA ILE A 603 20.27 -1.46 5.10
C ILE A 603 19.34 -1.92 3.98
N ILE A 604 19.20 -3.23 3.80
CA ILE A 604 18.27 -3.82 2.84
C ILE A 604 17.15 -4.50 3.62
N GLY A 605 15.89 -4.32 3.23
CA GLY A 605 14.77 -4.95 3.92
C GLY A 605 13.60 -5.23 2.99
N GLY A 606 12.85 -6.29 3.28
CA GLY A 606 11.73 -6.69 2.43
C GLY A 606 11.35 -8.15 2.61
N LYS A 607 10.08 -8.46 2.32
CA LYS A 607 9.57 -9.83 2.29
C LYS A 607 9.67 -10.39 0.87
N ALA A 608 10.05 -11.67 0.75
CA ALA A 608 9.90 -12.44 -0.48
C ALA A 608 8.58 -13.21 -0.45
N ALA A 609 7.88 -13.36 -1.58
CA ALA A 609 6.70 -14.23 -1.61
C ALA A 609 7.09 -15.68 -1.26
N PRO A 610 6.28 -16.45 -0.51
CA PRO A 610 6.70 -17.75 0.01
C PRO A 610 7.12 -18.75 -1.07
N GLY A 611 6.44 -18.71 -2.23
CA GLY A 611 6.71 -19.55 -3.39
C GLY A 611 7.79 -19.03 -4.34
N TYR A 612 8.37 -17.83 -4.10
CA TYR A 612 9.33 -17.22 -5.00
C TYR A 612 10.78 -17.56 -4.60
N HIS A 613 11.28 -18.67 -5.16
CA HIS A 613 12.62 -19.19 -4.89
C HIS A 613 13.73 -18.14 -5.08
N MET A 614 13.79 -17.47 -6.23
CA MET A 614 14.85 -16.49 -6.52
C MET A 614 14.86 -15.33 -5.51
N ALA A 615 13.69 -14.82 -5.12
CA ALA A 615 13.60 -13.77 -4.11
C ALA A 615 14.13 -14.23 -2.72
N LYS A 616 13.85 -15.48 -2.31
CA LYS A 616 14.43 -16.07 -1.09
C LYS A 616 15.95 -16.26 -1.21
N MET A 617 16.45 -16.66 -2.38
CA MET A 617 17.88 -16.76 -2.66
C MET A 617 18.59 -15.40 -2.56
N ILE A 618 17.94 -14.31 -3.00
CA ILE A 618 18.46 -12.94 -2.86
C ILE A 618 18.61 -12.55 -1.39
N ILE A 619 17.60 -12.83 -0.55
CA ILE A 619 17.68 -12.60 0.92
C ILE A 619 18.87 -13.36 1.49
N LYS A 620 19.03 -14.64 1.10
CA LYS A 620 20.13 -15.47 1.58
C LYS A 620 21.50 -14.92 1.15
N LEU A 621 21.64 -14.44 -0.08
CA LEU A 621 22.87 -13.83 -0.54
C LEU A 621 23.22 -12.57 0.26
N ILE A 622 22.25 -11.68 0.48
CA ILE A 622 22.46 -10.43 1.24
C ILE A 622 22.94 -10.75 2.66
N THR A 623 22.29 -11.70 3.34
CA THR A 623 22.67 -12.07 4.71
C THR A 623 24.04 -12.76 4.77
N SER A 624 24.38 -13.59 3.77
CA SER A 624 25.70 -14.21 3.64
C SER A 624 26.81 -13.18 3.38
N VAL A 625 26.57 -12.18 2.53
CA VAL A 625 27.50 -11.06 2.31
C VAL A 625 27.66 -10.24 3.59
N ALA A 626 26.54 -9.94 4.27
CA ALA A 626 26.55 -9.21 5.53
C ALA A 626 27.38 -9.93 6.61
N GLU A 627 27.27 -11.26 6.71
CA GLU A 627 28.04 -12.07 7.66
C GLU A 627 29.56 -11.93 7.42
N VAL A 628 30.02 -11.95 6.17
CA VAL A 628 31.44 -11.75 5.85
C VAL A 628 31.88 -10.32 6.13
N VAL A 629 31.16 -9.33 5.61
CA VAL A 629 31.54 -7.91 5.72
C VAL A 629 31.57 -7.45 7.18
N ASN A 630 30.54 -7.80 7.95
CA ASN A 630 30.38 -7.31 9.31
C ASN A 630 31.36 -7.92 10.33
N ASN A 631 31.99 -9.05 9.98
CA ASN A 631 32.94 -9.76 10.82
C ASN A 631 34.40 -9.61 10.36
N ASP A 632 34.66 -8.86 9.28
CA ASP A 632 36.03 -8.60 8.83
C ASP A 632 36.65 -7.42 9.61
N PRO A 633 37.70 -7.66 10.43
CA PRO A 633 38.32 -6.61 11.24
C PRO A 633 39.04 -5.53 10.40
N VAL A 634 39.43 -5.83 9.15
CA VAL A 634 40.05 -4.86 8.23
C VAL A 634 39.03 -3.85 7.72
N VAL A 635 37.76 -4.26 7.58
CA VAL A 635 36.66 -3.37 7.21
C VAL A 635 36.32 -2.42 8.36
N GLY A 636 36.31 -2.94 9.59
CA GLY A 636 36.06 -2.15 10.80
C GLY A 636 34.71 -1.43 10.75
N ASN A 637 34.73 -0.10 10.92
CA ASN A 637 33.53 0.74 10.91
C ASN A 637 33.25 1.41 9.55
N LYS A 638 34.00 1.06 8.49
CA LYS A 638 33.87 1.68 7.16
C LYS A 638 32.66 1.18 6.38
N LEU A 639 32.27 -0.08 6.58
CA LEU A 639 31.10 -0.66 5.94
C LEU A 639 30.38 -1.61 6.89
N LYS A 640 29.07 -1.41 7.05
CA LYS A 640 28.18 -2.32 7.75
C LYS A 640 27.01 -2.66 6.83
N VAL A 641 26.61 -3.93 6.81
CA VAL A 641 25.49 -4.41 5.98
C VAL A 641 24.45 -5.04 6.88
N ILE A 642 23.19 -4.65 6.75
CA ILE A 642 22.10 -5.12 7.60
C ILE A 642 20.94 -5.56 6.73
N PHE A 643 20.42 -6.76 7.00
CA PHE A 643 19.12 -7.16 6.52
C PHE A 643 18.05 -6.82 7.57
N LEU A 644 17.13 -5.92 7.24
CA LEU A 644 16.10 -5.44 8.14
C LEU A 644 14.90 -6.41 8.14
N GLU A 645 14.85 -7.27 9.15
CA GLU A 645 13.83 -8.31 9.31
C GLU A 645 12.42 -7.73 9.47
N ASN A 646 11.44 -8.35 8.79
CA ASN A 646 10.01 -8.07 8.91
C ASN A 646 9.61 -6.63 8.56
N TYR A 647 10.13 -6.12 7.44
CA TYR A 647 9.73 -4.82 6.90
C TYR A 647 8.21 -4.71 6.73
N ARG A 648 7.64 -3.69 7.38
CA ARG A 648 6.20 -3.39 7.51
C ARG A 648 6.00 -1.90 7.75
N VAL A 649 4.76 -1.44 7.89
CA VAL A 649 4.44 0.00 8.02
C VAL A 649 5.11 0.61 9.25
N SER A 650 4.97 0.01 10.44
CA SER A 650 5.62 0.50 11.67
C SER A 650 7.14 0.54 11.61
N LEU A 651 7.76 -0.32 10.81
CA LEU A 651 9.22 -0.31 10.60
C LEU A 651 9.63 0.73 9.55
N ALA A 652 8.80 0.95 8.53
CA ALA A 652 8.97 2.02 7.56
C ALA A 652 8.94 3.40 8.23
N GLU A 653 8.02 3.61 9.17
CA GLU A 653 7.91 4.83 9.99
C GLU A 653 9.18 5.12 10.81
N LYS A 654 10.00 4.10 11.09
CA LYS A 654 11.28 4.26 11.83
C LYS A 654 12.47 4.47 10.91
N VAL A 655 12.59 3.68 9.84
CA VAL A 655 13.78 3.72 8.96
C VAL A 655 13.77 4.93 8.02
N ILE A 656 12.60 5.33 7.50
CA ILE A 656 12.50 6.41 6.51
C ILE A 656 13.03 7.76 7.05
N PRO A 657 12.64 8.22 8.25
CA PRO A 657 13.18 9.46 8.83
C PRO A 657 14.70 9.44 9.05
N ALA A 658 15.28 8.25 9.24
CA ALA A 658 16.72 8.05 9.51
C ALA A 658 17.58 7.91 8.24
N THR A 659 16.98 7.74 7.06
CA THR A 659 17.73 7.49 5.82
C THR A 659 18.40 8.74 5.27
N ASP A 660 19.64 8.58 4.82
CA ASP A 660 20.36 9.61 4.05
C ASP A 660 20.22 9.38 2.55
N LEU A 661 20.39 8.13 2.10
CA LEU A 661 20.33 7.72 0.69
C LEU A 661 19.27 6.63 0.49
N SER A 662 18.34 6.85 -0.44
CA SER A 662 17.27 5.93 -0.80
C SER A 662 17.53 5.28 -2.16
N GLU A 663 17.53 3.95 -2.19
CA GLU A 663 17.78 3.12 -3.37
C GLU A 663 16.50 2.83 -4.18
N GLN A 664 16.37 3.48 -5.34
CA GLN A 664 15.23 3.38 -6.26
C GLN A 664 15.65 2.87 -7.63
N ILE A 665 16.27 1.69 -7.63
CA ILE A 665 17.09 1.18 -8.72
C ILE A 665 16.39 0.11 -9.58
N SER A 666 15.08 0.18 -9.77
CA SER A 666 14.37 -0.78 -10.65
C SER A 666 14.86 -0.67 -12.10
N THR A 667 14.74 -1.72 -12.92
CA THR A 667 15.06 -1.61 -14.36
C THR A 667 14.07 -0.66 -15.02
N ALA A 668 14.53 0.29 -15.84
CA ALA A 668 13.65 1.28 -16.46
C ALA A 668 12.50 0.62 -17.23
N GLY A 669 11.27 1.09 -16.98
CA GLY A 669 10.04 0.57 -17.55
C GLY A 669 9.41 -0.60 -16.77
N THR A 670 9.88 -0.91 -15.55
CA THR A 670 9.33 -2.04 -14.76
C THR A 670 8.58 -1.61 -13.51
N GLU A 671 8.98 -0.53 -12.83
CA GLU A 671 8.23 0.04 -11.72
C GLU A 671 7.17 1.00 -12.26
N ALA A 672 5.89 0.67 -12.06
CA ALA A 672 4.79 1.52 -12.51
C ALA A 672 4.81 2.93 -11.88
N SER A 673 5.30 3.05 -10.65
CA SER A 673 5.37 4.33 -9.93
C SER A 673 6.37 4.25 -8.79
N GLY A 674 6.06 3.46 -7.76
CA GLY A 674 6.79 3.48 -6.49
C GLY A 674 6.29 4.60 -5.58
N THR A 675 6.00 4.27 -4.32
CA THR A 675 5.61 5.26 -3.29
C THR A 675 6.59 5.32 -2.13
N GLY A 676 7.57 4.41 -2.08
CA GLY A 676 8.67 4.48 -1.10
C GLY A 676 9.58 5.68 -1.35
N ASN A 677 9.91 5.91 -2.63
CA ASN A 677 10.68 7.04 -3.12
C ASN A 677 10.12 8.40 -2.65
N MET A 678 8.80 8.61 -2.77
CA MET A 678 8.12 9.82 -2.29
C MET A 678 8.30 10.03 -0.79
N LYS A 679 8.23 8.96 0.02
CA LYS A 679 8.37 9.04 1.48
C LYS A 679 9.79 9.43 1.88
N PHE A 680 10.78 8.86 1.21
CA PHE A 680 12.18 9.19 1.43
C PHE A 680 12.48 10.64 1.07
N MET A 681 11.99 11.10 -0.09
CA MET A 681 12.13 12.49 -0.54
C MET A 681 11.53 13.48 0.47
N LEU A 682 10.30 13.22 0.94
CA LEU A 682 9.61 14.05 1.94
C LEU A 682 10.35 14.11 3.29
N ASN A 683 11.06 13.04 3.65
CA ASN A 683 11.82 12.95 4.90
C ASN A 683 13.30 13.35 4.77
N GLY A 684 13.67 13.97 3.65
CA GLY A 684 15.00 14.52 3.44
C GLY A 684 16.09 13.46 3.22
N ALA A 685 15.75 12.34 2.57
CA ALA A 685 16.73 11.44 1.99
C ALA A 685 16.94 11.78 0.51
N LEU A 686 18.20 11.75 0.05
CA LEU A 686 18.51 11.87 -1.38
C LEU A 686 18.25 10.54 -2.08
N THR A 687 17.90 10.60 -3.36
CA THR A 687 17.54 9.42 -4.15
C THR A 687 18.64 9.09 -5.15
N ILE A 688 19.09 7.83 -5.14
CA ILE A 688 19.82 7.22 -6.25
C ILE A 688 18.87 6.26 -6.97
N GLY A 689 18.75 6.40 -8.29
CA GLY A 689 17.74 5.67 -9.02
C GLY A 689 17.87 5.76 -10.53
N THR A 690 17.12 4.90 -11.20
CA THR A 690 16.90 4.95 -12.65
C THR A 690 15.76 5.91 -12.99
N MET A 691 15.66 6.29 -14.26
CA MET A 691 14.51 7.02 -14.81
C MET A 691 13.34 6.05 -15.02
N ASP A 692 12.75 5.60 -13.90
CA ASP A 692 11.66 4.62 -13.84
C ASP A 692 10.55 5.11 -12.90
N GLY A 693 9.29 4.77 -13.24
CA GLY A 693 8.12 5.15 -12.45
C GLY A 693 8.10 6.63 -12.03
N ALA A 694 7.82 6.88 -10.76
CA ALA A 694 7.73 8.22 -10.18
C ALA A 694 9.10 8.88 -9.95
N ASN A 695 10.23 8.19 -10.14
CA ASN A 695 11.54 8.84 -10.07
C ASN A 695 11.69 9.92 -11.15
N VAL A 696 11.05 9.71 -12.32
CA VAL A 696 11.04 10.69 -13.42
C VAL A 696 10.39 11.99 -12.94
N GLU A 697 9.18 11.90 -12.39
CA GLU A 697 8.45 13.06 -11.89
C GLU A 697 9.16 13.69 -10.67
N MET A 698 9.82 12.91 -9.81
CA MET A 698 10.63 13.45 -8.71
C MET A 698 11.82 14.26 -9.22
N ALA A 699 12.49 13.80 -10.29
CA ALA A 699 13.58 14.52 -10.92
C ALA A 699 13.10 15.80 -11.61
N GLU A 700 11.92 15.78 -12.21
CA GLU A 700 11.28 16.97 -12.79
C GLU A 700 10.97 18.04 -11.73
N GLU A 701 10.40 17.65 -10.59
CA GLU A 701 10.04 18.60 -9.53
C GLU A 701 11.26 19.15 -8.79
N ALA A 702 12.25 18.31 -8.47
CA ALA A 702 13.42 18.73 -7.71
C ALA A 702 14.55 19.29 -8.57
N GLY A 703 14.53 19.09 -9.89
CA GLY A 703 15.66 19.28 -10.78
C GLY A 703 16.59 18.05 -10.78
N GLU A 704 16.97 17.57 -11.98
CA GLU A 704 17.81 16.38 -12.14
C GLU A 704 19.15 16.49 -11.40
N GLU A 705 19.68 17.70 -11.22
CA GLU A 705 20.93 17.93 -10.49
C GLU A 705 20.85 17.62 -8.99
N ASN A 706 19.63 17.55 -8.45
CA ASN A 706 19.36 17.26 -7.04
C ASN A 706 19.01 15.78 -6.79
N LEU A 707 19.09 14.93 -7.83
CA LEU A 707 18.97 13.48 -7.76
C LEU A 707 20.22 12.78 -8.34
N PHE A 708 20.44 11.54 -7.90
CA PHE A 708 21.53 10.70 -8.40
C PHE A 708 21.01 9.71 -9.45
N ILE A 709 20.69 10.22 -10.63
CA ILE A 709 20.20 9.43 -11.77
C ILE A 709 21.35 8.65 -12.45
N PHE A 710 21.10 7.38 -12.79
CA PHE A 710 22.03 6.51 -13.55
C PHE A 710 21.30 5.45 -14.39
N GLY A 711 22.08 4.76 -15.23
CA GLY A 711 21.65 3.55 -15.94
C GLY A 711 20.82 3.82 -17.19
N MET A 712 20.39 2.73 -17.82
CA MET A 712 19.55 2.73 -19.02
C MET A 712 18.20 3.41 -18.78
N ARG A 713 17.72 4.11 -19.82
CA ARG A 713 16.32 4.55 -19.96
C ARG A 713 15.50 3.46 -20.65
N VAL A 714 14.18 3.65 -20.74
CA VAL A 714 13.25 2.68 -21.33
C VAL A 714 13.63 2.35 -22.78
N GLU A 715 14.07 3.35 -23.53
CA GLU A 715 14.48 3.23 -24.92
C GLU A 715 15.74 2.38 -25.07
N ASP A 716 16.72 2.56 -24.16
CA ASP A 716 17.97 1.81 -24.14
C ASP A 716 17.72 0.33 -23.81
N VAL A 717 16.79 0.05 -22.90
CA VAL A 717 16.36 -1.32 -22.56
C VAL A 717 15.76 -2.00 -23.80
N ALA A 718 14.86 -1.31 -24.50
CA ALA A 718 14.23 -1.83 -25.71
C ALA A 718 15.24 -2.04 -26.87
N GLU A 719 16.24 -1.18 -27.00
CA GLU A 719 17.32 -1.36 -27.97
C GLU A 719 18.20 -2.56 -27.62
N LEU A 720 18.53 -2.74 -26.33
CA LEU A 720 19.31 -3.88 -25.87
C LEU A 720 18.54 -5.20 -26.05
N ASP A 721 17.23 -5.20 -25.83
CA ASP A 721 16.38 -6.37 -26.11
C ASP A 721 16.40 -6.75 -27.59
N LYS A 722 16.37 -5.77 -28.50
CA LYS A 722 16.49 -6.01 -29.96
C LYS A 722 17.85 -6.57 -30.36
N LYS A 723 18.93 -6.09 -29.72
CA LYS A 723 20.31 -6.56 -29.98
C LYS A 723 20.56 -7.96 -29.42
N GLY A 724 19.83 -8.34 -28.37
CA GLY A 724 20.08 -9.54 -27.59
C GLY A 724 21.06 -9.24 -26.45
N TYR A 725 20.55 -9.24 -25.20
CA TYR A 725 21.37 -9.05 -24.01
C TYR A 725 22.29 -10.26 -23.78
N ASP A 726 23.60 -10.01 -23.68
CA ASP A 726 24.60 -11.02 -23.32
C ASP A 726 25.40 -10.58 -22.08
N ALA A 727 25.09 -11.22 -20.95
CA ALA A 727 25.75 -10.99 -19.67
C ALA A 727 27.26 -11.29 -19.70
N MET A 728 27.73 -12.21 -20.55
CA MET A 728 29.14 -12.58 -20.64
C MET A 728 30.02 -11.45 -21.16
N LEU A 729 29.48 -10.54 -21.99
CA LEU A 729 30.20 -9.36 -22.46
C LEU A 729 30.58 -8.44 -21.30
N TYR A 730 29.62 -8.15 -20.43
CA TYR A 730 29.83 -7.29 -19.25
C TYR A 730 30.77 -7.94 -18.25
N TYR A 731 30.57 -9.22 -17.95
CA TYR A 731 31.44 -9.98 -17.06
C TYR A 731 32.89 -10.02 -17.56
N SER A 732 33.11 -10.22 -18.86
CA SER A 732 34.47 -10.30 -19.42
C SER A 732 35.16 -8.93 -19.50
N LYS A 733 34.38 -7.86 -19.68
CA LYS A 733 34.88 -6.49 -19.84
C LYS A 733 35.19 -5.78 -18.53
N ILE A 734 34.41 -6.03 -17.47
CA ILE A 734 34.45 -5.27 -16.21
C ILE A 734 35.17 -6.09 -15.12
N PRO A 735 36.43 -5.78 -14.77
CA PRO A 735 37.22 -6.61 -13.84
C PRO A 735 36.60 -6.70 -12.44
N GLU A 736 36.00 -5.62 -11.94
CA GLU A 736 35.34 -5.62 -10.62
C GLU A 736 34.07 -6.49 -10.62
N LEU A 737 33.28 -6.49 -11.71
CA LEU A 737 32.13 -7.38 -11.85
C LEU A 737 32.58 -8.84 -11.90
N LYS A 738 33.63 -9.13 -12.68
CA LYS A 738 34.22 -10.47 -12.74
C LYS A 738 34.64 -10.96 -11.37
N GLN A 739 35.37 -10.14 -10.61
CA GLN A 739 35.80 -10.49 -9.26
C GLN A 739 34.62 -10.82 -8.33
N VAL A 740 33.58 -9.99 -8.35
CA VAL A 740 32.37 -10.19 -7.53
C VAL A 740 31.69 -11.51 -7.89
N MET A 741 31.48 -11.77 -9.19
CA MET A 741 30.82 -12.98 -9.66
C MET A 741 31.65 -14.24 -9.40
N ASP A 742 32.98 -14.15 -9.52
CA ASP A 742 33.90 -15.24 -9.19
C ASP A 742 33.89 -15.57 -7.68
N GLN A 743 33.74 -14.56 -6.81
CA GLN A 743 33.59 -14.77 -5.37
C GLN A 743 32.26 -15.45 -5.02
N ILE A 744 31.15 -15.03 -5.64
CA ILE A 744 29.84 -15.65 -5.42
C ILE A 744 29.87 -17.11 -5.91
N THR A 745 30.45 -17.37 -7.08
CA THR A 745 30.50 -18.70 -7.70
C THR A 745 31.46 -19.64 -6.99
N SER A 746 32.59 -19.14 -6.47
CA SER A 746 33.58 -19.99 -5.77
C SER A 746 33.20 -20.35 -4.34
N GLY A 747 32.06 -19.85 -3.84
CA GLY A 747 31.60 -20.12 -2.49
C GLY A 747 32.23 -19.22 -1.42
N PHE A 748 32.85 -18.09 -1.78
CA PHE A 748 33.48 -17.17 -0.83
C PHE A 748 32.52 -16.71 0.28
N PHE A 749 31.26 -16.44 -0.06
CA PHE A 749 30.20 -16.02 0.88
C PHE A 749 29.42 -17.19 1.49
N CYS A 750 29.74 -18.43 1.11
CA CYS A 750 29.09 -19.64 1.64
C CYS A 750 30.06 -20.84 1.70
N PRO A 751 31.15 -20.77 2.49
CA PRO A 751 32.23 -21.78 2.44
C PRO A 751 31.78 -23.22 2.73
N LYS A 752 30.71 -23.39 3.52
CA LYS A 752 30.14 -24.70 3.86
C LYS A 752 29.31 -25.33 2.72
N ASN A 753 28.85 -24.52 1.77
CA ASN A 753 28.10 -24.97 0.60
C ASN A 753 28.46 -24.08 -0.60
N PRO A 754 29.60 -24.33 -1.26
CA PRO A 754 30.10 -23.46 -2.33
C PRO A 754 29.14 -23.29 -3.51
N GLU A 755 28.30 -24.30 -3.78
CA GLU A 755 27.35 -24.29 -4.89
C GLU A 755 26.01 -23.61 -4.54
N LEU A 756 25.85 -23.08 -3.31
CA LEU A 756 24.58 -22.54 -2.83
C LEU A 756 23.94 -21.51 -3.77
N PHE A 757 24.75 -20.62 -4.36
CA PHE A 757 24.27 -19.53 -5.20
C PHE A 757 24.27 -19.84 -6.70
N LYS A 758 24.44 -21.10 -7.10
CA LYS A 758 24.49 -21.52 -8.51
C LYS A 758 23.25 -21.13 -9.32
N ASP A 759 22.06 -21.26 -8.74
CA ASP A 759 20.82 -20.88 -9.43
C ASP A 759 20.78 -19.38 -9.73
N LEU A 760 21.24 -18.58 -8.77
CA LEU A 760 21.28 -17.13 -8.85
C LEU A 760 22.32 -16.67 -9.89
N THR A 761 23.51 -17.27 -9.90
CA THR A 761 24.53 -16.97 -10.91
C THR A 761 24.08 -17.43 -12.30
N ASN A 762 23.49 -18.62 -12.43
CA ASN A 762 22.92 -19.09 -13.70
C ASN A 762 21.84 -18.15 -14.23
N MET A 763 20.95 -17.64 -13.37
CA MET A 763 19.96 -16.64 -13.75
C MET A 763 20.65 -15.39 -14.29
N LEU A 764 21.61 -14.82 -13.55
CA LEU A 764 22.34 -13.62 -13.97
C LEU A 764 23.04 -13.76 -15.33
N PHE A 765 23.61 -14.94 -15.62
CA PHE A 765 24.34 -15.17 -16.87
C PHE A 765 23.47 -15.57 -18.06
N LYS A 766 22.34 -16.26 -17.84
CA LYS A 766 21.59 -16.92 -18.93
C LYS A 766 20.17 -16.39 -19.11
N HIS A 767 19.54 -15.88 -18.05
CA HIS A 767 18.10 -15.63 -18.02
C HIS A 767 17.74 -14.30 -17.34
N ASP A 768 18.70 -13.39 -17.19
CA ASP A 768 18.49 -12.11 -16.52
C ASP A 768 17.64 -11.16 -17.36
N ARG A 769 16.34 -11.20 -17.09
CA ARG A 769 15.31 -10.33 -17.70
C ARG A 769 15.54 -8.85 -17.39
N PHE A 770 16.25 -8.54 -16.31
CA PHE A 770 16.35 -7.21 -15.71
C PHE A 770 17.72 -6.55 -15.88
N LYS A 771 18.62 -7.20 -16.63
CA LYS A 771 19.85 -6.64 -17.17
C LYS A 771 20.75 -6.05 -16.07
N VAL A 772 20.91 -6.76 -14.96
CA VAL A 772 21.66 -6.32 -13.77
C VAL A 772 23.08 -5.88 -14.14
N PHE A 773 23.74 -6.60 -15.05
CA PHE A 773 25.12 -6.26 -15.44
C PHE A 773 25.22 -5.06 -16.37
N ALA A 774 24.15 -4.73 -17.10
CA ALA A 774 24.16 -3.62 -18.05
C ALA A 774 24.31 -2.26 -17.33
N ASP A 775 23.64 -2.09 -16.19
CA ASP A 775 23.69 -0.85 -15.40
C ASP A 775 24.78 -0.85 -14.32
N PHE A 776 25.54 -1.93 -14.17
CA PHE A 776 26.46 -2.12 -13.06
C PHE A 776 27.53 -1.01 -12.98
N GLU A 777 28.19 -0.70 -14.09
CA GLU A 777 29.28 0.28 -14.10
C GLU A 777 28.78 1.70 -13.80
N ASP A 778 27.64 2.09 -14.38
CA ASP A 778 27.05 3.42 -14.17
C ASP A 778 26.50 3.59 -12.76
N TYR A 779 25.96 2.51 -12.17
CA TYR A 779 25.59 2.48 -10.76
C TYR A 779 26.79 2.76 -9.85
N LEU A 780 27.94 2.09 -10.08
CA LEU A 780 29.16 2.33 -9.29
C LEU A 780 29.66 3.77 -9.41
N LYS A 781 29.71 4.32 -10.63
CA LYS A 781 30.10 5.73 -10.86
C LYS A 781 29.15 6.70 -10.15
N CYS A 782 27.86 6.40 -10.14
CA CYS A 782 26.87 7.23 -9.45
C CYS A 782 27.05 7.16 -7.92
N GLN A 783 27.31 5.98 -7.36
CA GLN A 783 27.61 5.81 -5.93
C GLN A 783 28.91 6.54 -5.49
N GLU A 784 29.89 6.69 -6.38
CA GLU A 784 31.06 7.53 -6.12
C GLU A 784 30.70 9.02 -6.04
N ARG A 785 29.80 9.51 -6.90
CA ARG A 785 29.27 10.89 -6.82
C ARG A 785 28.53 11.13 -5.51
N VAL A 786 27.70 10.19 -5.08
CA VAL A 786 27.01 10.24 -3.78
C VAL A 786 28.03 10.40 -2.65
N SER A 787 29.05 9.54 -2.62
CA SER A 787 30.10 9.57 -1.59
C SER A 787 30.85 10.90 -1.58
N LYS A 788 31.15 11.45 -2.75
CA LYS A 788 31.83 12.75 -2.89
C LYS A 788 30.98 13.90 -2.33
N LEU A 789 29.66 13.93 -2.60
CA LEU A 789 28.79 14.97 -2.05
C LEU A 789 28.63 14.83 -0.53
N TYR A 790 28.52 13.62 -0.01
CA TYR A 790 28.35 13.38 1.43
C TYR A 790 29.54 13.88 2.27
N GLN A 791 30.74 14.01 1.67
CA GLN A 791 31.90 14.64 2.30
C GLN A 791 31.75 16.17 2.48
N ASN A 792 30.75 16.80 1.86
CA ASN A 792 30.40 18.19 2.04
C ASN A 792 29.00 18.33 2.67
N PRO A 793 28.89 18.29 4.01
CA PRO A 793 27.61 18.25 4.71
C PRO A 793 26.69 19.44 4.41
N LYS A 794 27.27 20.62 4.16
CA LYS A 794 26.51 21.82 3.82
C LYS A 794 25.79 21.63 2.49
N GLU A 795 26.52 21.29 1.43
CA GLU A 795 25.95 21.11 0.10
C GLU A 795 25.03 19.89 0.01
N TRP A 796 25.33 18.81 0.75
CA TRP A 796 24.40 17.69 0.92
C TRP A 796 23.06 18.16 1.49
N THR A 797 23.10 18.93 2.58
CA THR A 797 21.87 19.39 3.26
C THR A 797 21.08 20.38 2.42
N LYS A 798 21.75 21.23 1.63
CA LYS A 798 21.06 22.08 0.64
C LYS A 798 20.28 21.26 -0.38
N MET A 799 20.91 20.21 -0.92
CA MET A 799 20.24 19.30 -1.87
C MET A 799 19.05 18.58 -1.21
N VAL A 800 19.18 18.23 0.07
CA VAL A 800 18.08 17.66 0.88
C VAL A 800 16.92 18.66 1.02
N ILE A 801 17.18 19.91 1.36
CA ILE A 801 16.14 20.95 1.50
C ILE A 801 15.40 21.14 0.17
N LYS A 802 16.11 21.21 -0.96
CA LYS A 802 15.49 21.29 -2.28
C LYS A 802 14.57 20.10 -2.59
N ASN A 803 14.99 18.88 -2.24
CA ASN A 803 14.15 17.70 -2.39
C ASN A 803 12.89 17.77 -1.52
N ILE A 804 13.00 18.18 -0.25
CA ILE A 804 11.83 18.36 0.62
C ILE A 804 10.89 19.43 0.02
N ALA A 805 11.43 20.56 -0.42
CA ALA A 805 10.66 21.66 -1.01
C ALA A 805 9.88 21.26 -2.28
N ALA A 806 10.43 20.31 -3.04
CA ALA A 806 9.84 19.81 -4.28
C ALA A 806 8.81 18.67 -4.08
N THR A 807 8.50 18.26 -2.85
CA THR A 807 7.65 17.09 -2.61
C THR A 807 6.15 17.33 -2.70
N GLY A 808 5.71 18.60 -2.84
CA GLY A 808 4.30 18.98 -2.80
C GLY A 808 3.38 18.19 -3.75
N LYS A 809 3.84 17.93 -4.98
CA LYS A 809 3.12 17.15 -6.00
C LYS A 809 2.77 15.73 -5.54
N PHE A 810 3.54 15.14 -4.62
CA PHE A 810 3.41 13.74 -4.21
C PHE A 810 2.49 13.53 -3.00
N SER A 811 1.71 14.55 -2.61
CA SER A 811 0.61 14.36 -1.65
C SER A 811 -0.49 13.47 -2.24
N SER A 812 -0.99 12.51 -1.47
CA SER A 812 -2.17 11.73 -1.87
C SER A 812 -3.44 12.58 -1.93
N ASP A 813 -3.47 13.78 -1.31
CA ASP A 813 -4.61 14.69 -1.44
C ASP A 813 -4.74 15.21 -2.86
N ARG A 814 -3.61 15.57 -3.49
CA ARG A 814 -3.57 15.98 -4.91
C ARG A 814 -4.08 14.84 -5.79
N THR A 815 -3.57 13.64 -5.60
CA THR A 815 -4.03 12.45 -6.34
C THR A 815 -5.54 12.24 -6.18
N ILE A 816 -6.06 12.27 -4.95
CA ILE A 816 -7.49 12.04 -4.68
C ILE A 816 -8.37 13.17 -5.24
N THR A 817 -7.90 14.42 -5.21
CA THR A 817 -8.59 15.53 -5.88
C THR A 817 -8.72 15.28 -7.38
N GLU A 818 -7.65 14.85 -8.06
CA GLU A 818 -7.73 14.51 -9.50
C GLU A 818 -8.70 13.34 -9.77
N TYR A 819 -8.69 12.28 -8.95
CA TYR A 819 -9.69 11.21 -9.08
C TYR A 819 -11.11 11.72 -8.86
N ALA A 820 -11.30 12.55 -7.84
CA ALA A 820 -12.60 13.10 -7.48
C ALA A 820 -13.21 13.91 -8.63
N THR A 821 -12.44 14.83 -9.23
CA THR A 821 -12.93 15.75 -10.25
C THR A 821 -12.94 15.14 -11.66
N GLU A 822 -11.96 14.31 -12.02
CA GLU A 822 -11.78 13.83 -13.40
C GLU A 822 -12.34 12.41 -13.66
N VAL A 823 -12.62 11.65 -12.59
CA VAL A 823 -13.12 10.27 -12.70
C VAL A 823 -14.46 10.12 -12.00
N TRP A 824 -14.55 10.47 -10.71
CA TRP A 824 -15.74 10.17 -9.93
C TRP A 824 -16.84 11.23 -10.06
N GLY A 825 -16.51 12.45 -10.49
CA GLY A 825 -17.44 13.57 -10.57
C GLY A 825 -17.98 13.97 -9.20
N VAL A 826 -17.08 14.12 -8.21
CA VAL A 826 -17.36 14.60 -6.86
C VAL A 826 -16.36 15.70 -6.49
N GLU A 827 -16.82 16.72 -5.75
CA GLU A 827 -15.98 17.87 -5.38
C GLU A 827 -15.43 17.71 -3.95
N PRO A 828 -14.12 17.84 -3.74
CA PRO A 828 -13.52 18.00 -2.41
C PRO A 828 -14.08 19.19 -1.65
N THR A 829 -14.06 19.13 -0.32
CA THR A 829 -14.56 20.24 0.51
C THR A 829 -13.77 20.41 1.81
N ASP A 830 -13.52 21.67 2.18
CA ASP A 830 -12.98 22.07 3.48
C ASP A 830 -14.06 22.28 4.55
N LEU A 831 -15.33 22.04 4.22
CA LEU A 831 -16.43 22.15 5.16
C LEU A 831 -16.25 21.18 6.32
N LYS A 832 -16.12 21.74 7.53
CA LYS A 832 -16.01 20.95 8.76
C LYS A 832 -17.39 20.49 9.21
N ILE A 833 -17.53 19.18 9.44
CA ILE A 833 -18.71 18.65 10.11
C ILE A 833 -18.66 19.12 11.59
N PRO A 834 -19.73 19.67 12.15
CA PRO A 834 -19.74 20.11 13.55
C PRO A 834 -19.42 18.95 14.52
N PRO A 835 -18.50 19.14 15.49
CA PRO A 835 -18.10 18.10 16.42
C PRO A 835 -19.26 17.70 17.36
N PRO A 836 -19.22 16.50 17.97
CA PRO A 836 -20.25 15.97 18.88
C PRO A 836 -20.73 16.89 20.01
N SER A 837 -19.90 17.84 20.42
CA SER A 837 -20.20 18.85 21.43
C SER A 837 -21.18 19.93 20.97
N GLU A 838 -21.31 20.17 19.66
CA GLU A 838 -22.18 21.22 19.13
C GLU A 838 -23.61 20.72 18.84
N PRO A 839 -24.65 21.59 18.91
CA PRO A 839 -26.03 21.24 18.61
C PRO A 839 -26.25 20.69 17.20
N ARG A 840 -27.36 19.97 16.98
CA ARG A 840 -27.66 19.35 15.68
C ARG A 840 -27.95 20.40 14.60
N GLU A 841 -28.47 21.56 14.97
CA GLU A 841 -28.79 22.67 14.07
C GLU A 841 -27.56 23.12 13.25
N ALA A 842 -26.36 23.06 13.83
CA ALA A 842 -25.11 23.37 13.14
C ALA A 842 -24.88 22.44 11.92
N ILE A 843 -25.33 21.18 11.99
CA ILE A 843 -25.19 20.22 10.89
C ILE A 843 -26.09 20.62 9.70
N GLU A 844 -27.27 21.17 9.98
CA GLU A 844 -28.17 21.65 8.93
C GLU A 844 -27.59 22.87 8.19
N GLU A 845 -26.88 23.75 8.91
CA GLU A 845 -26.19 24.88 8.30
C GLU A 845 -25.04 24.40 7.40
N THR A 846 -24.21 23.46 7.85
CA THR A 846 -23.17 22.85 7.02
C THR A 846 -23.77 22.16 5.78
N ALA A 847 -24.90 21.45 5.94
CA ALA A 847 -25.59 20.82 4.82
C ALA A 847 -26.16 21.83 3.80
N ARG A 848 -26.60 23.00 4.26
CA ARG A 848 -27.03 24.11 3.37
C ARG A 848 -25.84 24.75 2.65
N ALA A 849 -24.69 24.89 3.33
CA ALA A 849 -23.47 25.39 2.72
C ALA A 849 -22.94 24.45 1.63
N LEU A 850 -22.92 23.13 1.88
CA LEU A 850 -22.49 22.13 0.90
C LEU A 850 -23.35 22.14 -0.37
N LYS A 851 -24.65 22.47 -0.29
CA LYS A 851 -25.53 22.58 -1.46
C LYS A 851 -25.31 23.84 -2.30
N LYS A 852 -24.60 24.84 -1.78
CA LYS A 852 -24.29 26.09 -2.49
C LYS A 852 -22.97 26.03 -3.24
N LEU A 853 -22.09 25.09 -2.86
CA LEU A 853 -20.93 24.66 -3.61
C LEU A 853 -21.41 23.75 -4.74
#